data_AF-A0A449AUJ9-F1
#
_entry.id   AF-A0A449AUJ9-F1
#
_cell.length_a   1.000
_cell.length_b   1.000
_cell.length_c   1.000
_cell.angle_alpha   90.00
_cell.angle_beta   90.00
_cell.angle_gamma   90.00
#
_symmetry.space_group_name_H-M   'P 1'
#
loop_
_entity.id
_entity.type
_entity.pdbx_description
1 polymer ?
#
loop_
_entity_poly.entity_id
_entity_poly.type
_entity_poly.pdbx_seq_one_letter_code
_entity_poly.pdbx_strand_id
1 'polypeptide(L)'
;MIKAKKNKILKSILVAGTSLLVTGVATSGIYFTRQKSDVEKSSAINAQIVEPTLIDGVLIVIKPGSESLADQGFEEIKVTTINLVEVLPNSDKKTLVSFEIETTSDKEVEYDITDKIPDGYELDPELNKNYQGNKIVVQMGETNEIYLRAIKVVPITIFEFYNGNQQIGDSVSFQLESVEELVEKYKSLIPEGYKLKTNEDGEPIEPNIAIGELNRIEIEPIHKEYRTTISYLDKATETPICVQKDILTIDDAKVNPNNYLPNGYEFLEDLLQPQPVADLVAGKEYIFYIRKTPIENSTTIIYALNGIERARKVFITYGDNSVITLEKLKLYKPNNLEIAKNFDPNTIIMGSENIVPLEEPRQKDTTKLIFKEKSESAEKLVLEKTITEFVDVQINLNAHIPNGYKLAPSQTDKINRGVENTIYVVSTLPPKVEEKPTVTPAPTPEPEPKPEPTPVVPKEEKTPEITEIISEGGALINPENERYEKPTTMPNVERGAISGELLKSQRAKMQSIRNILSKLSSDPNYKFNAEDLRPIYDTSNLSTEDANLFFERLSKLLNGATLKELGTATAFPYPDLTAEQQKISFQNQMNAYLEKADEYLAKGQILVFGTDFTNPYPRWGFASDDDNPAYVRQKELAKKRGFAHSGTNAKYGRNGDQLAKGDYPGWSKKMVTDRKYYPNGKAPTWKNDSSGRQWIEGSGISVWEYTPNDDNFEGLKQGKQKMAFMDASNPNAVREIISFLNKHPEITGLFIKNIGTKNPDQDITDILRDIPSQIKNLSLGFDTQKILGLGELRNKTFTQVELLTSLRNADDNIGDASLPRYNYGWGIDPIAFQNVSYVAHDWIATKGWDNQGSSSVYYGPIQFNVIRPGKDTTWEDVKKGFDLVLDTKKDWRVFNGQFGDQGYPIKIDLSETQFTSLKEINLRKHKFRVIKLPSSGSKFTLNIADLGKAQYSTILAAWGPTEKPKIIFADSTTSKIHLKGTLKDLKSGGKWVPELQALLIGIKNAGNVDTIYVDSEDVKRVLQGSSAWSYGSAKIHVITEEDKNKGGLDFD
;
A
#
# COMPACT_ATOMS: atom_id res chain seq x y z
N MET A 1 -20.58 54.98 -13.71
CA MET A 1 -20.17 56.06 -12.77
C MET A 1 -20.57 55.68 -11.35
N ILE A 2 -19.86 56.21 -10.34
CA ILE A 2 -20.35 56.60 -8.98
C ILE A 2 -21.47 55.70 -8.37
N LYS A 3 -21.26 54.78 -7.41
CA LYS A 3 -20.56 54.80 -6.09
C LYS A 3 -21.34 55.54 -4.98
N ALA A 4 -21.39 54.94 -3.77
CA ALA A 4 -21.92 55.47 -2.49
C ALA A 4 -23.46 55.49 -2.32
N LYS A 5 -24.06 55.38 -1.12
CA LYS A 5 -23.56 55.01 0.24
C LYS A 5 -24.72 54.53 1.16
N LYS A 6 -24.40 53.97 2.34
CA LYS A 6 -25.29 53.76 3.51
C LYS A 6 -26.00 55.08 3.92
N ASN A 7 -27.09 55.13 4.70
CA ASN A 7 -27.26 54.51 6.03
C ASN A 7 -28.68 54.76 6.64
N LYS A 8 -29.03 54.07 7.76
CA LYS A 8 -30.07 54.45 8.77
C LYS A 8 -31.57 54.37 8.32
N ILE A 9 -32.62 54.10 9.15
CA ILE A 9 -32.74 53.78 10.60
C ILE A 9 -34.14 53.18 11.02
N LEU A 10 -34.20 52.50 12.19
CA LEU A 10 -35.35 52.21 13.11
C LEU A 10 -36.59 51.35 12.74
N LYS A 11 -36.96 50.48 13.71
CA LYS A 11 -38.31 49.94 14.08
C LYS A 11 -38.98 49.01 13.04
N SER A 12 -39.81 48.01 13.39
CA SER A 12 -40.60 47.69 14.60
C SER A 12 -40.71 46.14 14.79
N ILE A 13 -41.35 45.48 15.79
CA ILE A 13 -42.10 45.86 17.02
C ILE A 13 -42.14 44.69 18.06
N LEU A 14 -42.65 44.96 19.27
CA LEU A 14 -43.44 44.15 20.25
C LEU A 14 -44.06 42.77 19.81
N VAL A 15 -44.58 41.87 20.68
CA VAL A 15 -45.25 41.98 22.01
C VAL A 15 -45.00 40.73 22.90
N ALA A 16 -44.74 40.93 24.21
CA ALA A 16 -45.30 40.18 25.38
C ALA A 16 -44.47 40.44 26.66
N GLY A 17 -45.00 40.63 27.87
CA GLY A 17 -46.39 40.95 28.24
C GLY A 17 -46.70 40.77 29.75
N THR A 18 -47.20 41.83 30.42
CA THR A 18 -48.00 41.83 31.69
C THR A 18 -47.35 41.31 33.02
N SER A 19 -47.64 41.82 34.24
CA SER A 19 -48.40 43.03 34.70
C SER A 19 -48.44 43.18 36.26
N LEU A 20 -48.77 44.40 36.74
CA LEU A 20 -49.24 44.79 38.11
C LEU A 20 -48.18 44.75 39.26
N LEU A 21 -47.98 45.75 40.15
CA LEU A 21 -48.83 46.65 41.01
C LEU A 21 -49.22 45.97 42.36
N VAL A 22 -49.34 46.64 43.53
CA VAL A 22 -49.57 48.08 43.85
C VAL A 22 -49.09 48.52 45.28
N THR A 23 -49.26 49.81 45.61
CA THR A 23 -49.09 50.60 46.89
C THR A 23 -49.61 49.97 48.22
N GLY A 24 -49.35 50.46 49.45
CA GLY A 24 -48.69 51.68 50.00
C GLY A 24 -49.42 52.22 51.28
N VAL A 25 -48.98 53.35 51.90
CA VAL A 25 -49.59 54.06 53.10
C VAL A 25 -49.28 53.35 54.47
N ALA A 26 -49.07 53.97 55.66
CA ALA A 26 -49.46 55.27 56.25
C ALA A 26 -48.47 55.93 57.27
N THR A 27 -48.61 57.26 57.46
CA THR A 27 -48.45 58.17 58.65
C THR A 27 -47.97 57.62 60.02
N SER A 28 -47.22 58.33 60.90
CA SER A 28 -46.67 59.72 61.01
C SER A 28 -45.51 59.74 62.05
N GLY A 29 -44.98 60.81 62.71
CA GLY A 29 -45.28 62.26 62.86
C GLY A 29 -44.55 62.89 64.09
N ILE A 30 -44.62 64.24 64.28
CA ILE A 30 -44.12 65.05 65.45
C ILE A 30 -42.56 65.09 65.65
N TYR A 31 -41.85 66.17 66.07
CA TYR A 31 -42.07 67.63 66.06
C TYR A 31 -40.78 68.41 66.47
N PHE A 32 -40.20 69.26 65.59
CA PHE A 32 -39.16 70.30 65.84
C PHE A 32 -37.80 69.85 66.44
N THR A 33 -36.64 70.52 66.25
CA THR A 33 -36.23 71.86 65.70
C THR A 33 -35.03 71.65 64.73
N ARG A 34 -34.27 72.57 64.09
CA ARG A 34 -34.28 74.00 63.64
C ARG A 34 -33.01 74.16 62.72
N GLN A 35 -32.81 75.13 61.81
CA GLN A 35 -33.67 76.11 61.14
C GLN A 35 -33.11 76.35 59.70
N LYS A 36 -32.76 77.60 59.30
CA LYS A 36 -32.06 77.99 58.04
C LYS A 36 -31.43 79.39 58.18
N SER A 37 -30.38 79.71 57.40
CA SER A 37 -30.43 80.76 56.34
C SER A 37 -29.15 80.79 55.48
N ASP A 38 -29.27 81.35 54.28
CA ASP A 38 -28.15 81.88 53.47
C ASP A 38 -27.73 83.29 53.94
N VAL A 39 -26.93 83.96 53.09
CA VAL A 39 -26.72 85.42 52.90
C VAL A 39 -25.32 85.97 53.24
N GLU A 40 -24.81 86.79 52.33
CA GLU A 40 -23.53 87.51 52.37
C GLU A 40 -23.48 88.59 53.47
N LYS A 41 -22.28 88.88 53.99
CA LYS A 41 -21.82 90.27 54.19
C LYS A 41 -20.30 90.38 54.37
N SER A 42 -19.79 91.59 54.18
CA SER A 42 -18.37 91.90 54.04
C SER A 42 -17.84 92.78 55.18
N SER A 43 -16.51 92.99 55.16
CA SER A 43 -15.80 94.17 55.71
C SER A 43 -15.21 94.10 57.14
N ALA A 44 -13.96 93.63 57.21
CA ALA A 44 -12.76 94.46 57.45
C ALA A 44 -12.21 94.77 58.88
N ILE A 45 -10.86 94.86 58.91
CA ILE A 45 -9.95 95.67 59.77
C ILE A 45 -9.40 95.09 61.10
N ASN A 46 -8.05 95.01 61.14
CA ASN A 46 -7.10 94.97 62.29
C ASN A 46 -7.13 93.77 63.27
N ALA A 47 -6.02 93.26 63.82
CA ALA A 47 -4.55 93.40 63.60
C ALA A 47 -3.86 92.13 64.23
N GLN A 48 -2.54 91.86 64.24
CA GLN A 48 -1.35 92.68 63.99
C GLN A 48 -0.12 91.82 63.57
N ILE A 49 0.83 92.47 62.88
CA ILE A 49 2.20 92.07 62.46
C ILE A 49 3.01 91.38 63.59
N VAL A 50 3.90 90.39 63.34
CA VAL A 50 5.36 90.55 63.08
C VAL A 50 5.96 89.50 62.13
N GLU A 51 6.66 89.95 61.09
CA GLU A 51 7.75 89.22 60.40
C GLU A 51 9.12 89.65 60.98
N PRO A 52 10.12 88.76 61.12
CA PRO A 52 11.44 89.13 61.62
C PRO A 52 12.32 89.77 60.53
N THR A 53 12.36 91.10 60.46
CA THR A 53 13.36 91.83 59.65
C THR A 53 14.68 91.99 60.42
N LEU A 54 15.81 91.63 59.80
CA LEU A 54 17.13 92.01 60.31
C LEU A 54 17.35 93.53 60.15
N ILE A 55 17.95 94.16 61.17
CA ILE A 55 18.24 95.60 61.19
C ILE A 55 19.76 95.80 61.22
N ASP A 56 20.27 96.63 60.31
CA ASP A 56 21.67 97.07 60.31
C ASP A 56 22.05 97.82 61.60
N GLY A 57 23.27 97.59 62.11
CA GLY A 57 23.91 98.51 63.04
C GLY A 57 24.20 98.04 64.47
N VAL A 58 24.07 96.74 64.80
CA VAL A 58 24.52 96.20 66.11
C VAL A 58 25.71 95.25 65.94
N LEU A 59 26.90 95.68 66.35
CA LEU A 59 28.05 94.77 66.50
C LEU A 59 27.82 93.86 67.72
N ILE A 60 27.69 92.56 67.47
CA ILE A 60 27.91 91.53 68.51
C ILE A 60 29.23 90.84 68.21
N VAL A 61 30.25 91.13 69.03
CA VAL A 61 31.57 90.51 68.93
C VAL A 61 31.58 89.21 69.72
N ILE A 62 31.45 88.08 69.03
CA ILE A 62 31.76 86.75 69.59
C ILE A 62 33.22 86.44 69.27
N LYS A 63 34.02 86.13 70.30
CA LYS A 63 35.43 85.75 70.14
C LYS A 63 35.54 84.29 69.69
N PRO A 64 36.49 83.93 68.80
CA PRO A 64 36.82 82.54 68.55
C PRO A 64 37.49 81.94 69.80
N GLY A 65 37.10 80.71 70.18
CA GLY A 65 37.74 79.94 71.26
C GLY A 65 36.82 79.52 72.41
N SER A 66 35.78 78.74 72.11
CA SER A 66 35.07 77.87 73.06
C SER A 66 34.40 76.72 72.28
N GLU A 67 34.98 75.53 72.32
CA GLU A 67 34.28 74.30 71.91
C GLU A 67 33.33 73.87 73.04
N SER A 68 32.12 73.42 72.70
CA SER A 68 31.09 73.02 73.68
C SER A 68 31.00 71.50 73.77
N LEU A 69 31.26 70.96 74.96
CA LEU A 69 31.32 69.52 75.24
C LEU A 69 29.91 68.87 75.32
N ALA A 70 29.17 68.86 74.22
CA ALA A 70 27.79 68.35 74.16
C ALA A 70 27.47 67.42 72.96
N ASP A 71 28.36 67.28 71.98
CA ASP A 71 28.16 66.36 70.85
C ASP A 71 28.61 64.92 71.18
N GLN A 72 27.72 64.14 71.81
CA GLN A 72 27.78 62.67 71.78
C GLN A 72 26.37 62.04 71.83
N GLY A 73 26.03 61.21 70.83
CA GLY A 73 25.04 60.14 71.01
C GLY A 73 23.68 60.25 70.31
N PHE A 74 23.53 61.01 69.21
CA PHE A 74 22.37 60.88 68.33
C PHE A 74 22.71 60.04 67.09
N GLU A 75 22.05 58.90 66.91
CA GLU A 75 22.04 58.18 65.64
C GLU A 75 21.14 58.92 64.65
N GLU A 76 21.57 59.05 63.39
CA GLU A 76 20.80 59.73 62.34
C GLU A 76 19.64 58.82 61.90
N ILE A 77 18.41 59.14 62.32
CA ILE A 77 17.21 58.42 61.89
C ILE A 77 16.96 58.73 60.41
N LYS A 78 17.07 57.71 59.56
CA LYS A 78 16.79 57.79 58.12
C LYS A 78 15.43 57.17 57.83
N VAL A 79 14.61 57.94 57.12
CA VAL A 79 13.28 57.52 56.63
C VAL A 79 13.46 56.87 55.27
N THR A 80 12.92 55.66 55.11
CA THR A 80 12.98 54.86 53.88
C THR A 80 11.57 54.68 53.36
N THR A 81 11.29 55.12 52.13
CA THR A 81 9.96 55.02 51.50
C THR A 81 9.87 53.73 50.69
N ILE A 82 8.77 53.00 50.81
CA ILE A 82 8.50 51.75 50.07
C ILE A 82 7.20 51.93 49.28
N ASN A 83 7.31 51.81 47.96
CA ASN A 83 6.21 51.91 47.01
C ASN A 83 5.87 50.53 46.44
N LEU A 84 4.67 50.03 46.71
CA LEU A 84 4.12 48.85 46.05
C LEU A 84 3.46 49.30 44.73
N VAL A 85 3.97 48.83 43.59
CA VAL A 85 3.63 49.34 42.24
C VAL A 85 3.10 48.26 41.30
N GLU A 86 2.01 48.56 40.60
CA GLU A 86 1.49 47.79 39.48
C GLU A 86 2.11 48.31 38.17
N VAL A 87 2.53 47.41 37.27
CA VAL A 87 2.92 47.76 35.90
C VAL A 87 1.70 47.61 34.99
N LEU A 88 1.27 48.71 34.39
CA LEU A 88 0.12 48.73 33.48
C LEU A 88 0.54 48.24 32.07
N PRO A 89 -0.40 47.76 31.22
CA PRO A 89 -0.09 47.19 29.90
C PRO A 89 0.61 48.12 28.90
N ASN A 90 0.69 49.42 29.20
CA ASN A 90 1.41 50.43 28.42
C ASN A 90 2.81 50.78 29.00
N SER A 91 3.27 50.02 30.01
CA SER A 91 4.49 50.23 30.80
C SER A 91 4.48 51.43 31.76
N ASP A 92 3.33 52.08 31.98
CA ASP A 92 3.18 53.04 33.08
C ASP A 92 3.17 52.31 34.43
N LYS A 93 3.68 52.97 35.48
CA LYS A 93 3.62 52.46 36.86
C LYS A 93 2.48 53.13 37.63
N LYS A 94 1.73 52.33 38.39
CA LYS A 94 0.68 52.79 39.31
C LYS A 94 1.03 52.37 40.73
N THR A 95 1.35 53.32 41.60
CA THR A 95 1.53 53.06 43.04
C THR A 95 0.18 52.64 43.63
N LEU A 96 0.15 51.47 44.25
CA LEU A 96 -1.01 50.90 44.94
C LEU A 96 -1.00 51.28 46.42
N VAL A 97 0.18 51.19 47.06
CA VAL A 97 0.43 51.56 48.46
C VAL A 97 1.81 52.23 48.53
N SER A 98 1.92 53.26 49.35
CA SER A 98 3.18 53.87 49.74
C SER A 98 3.23 53.96 51.26
N PHE A 99 4.34 53.57 51.87
CA PHE A 99 4.55 53.67 53.32
C PHE A 99 6.04 53.91 53.63
N GLU A 100 6.31 54.36 54.85
CA GLU A 100 7.65 54.74 55.30
C GLU A 100 8.06 53.89 56.52
N ILE A 101 9.37 53.65 56.63
CA ILE A 101 9.99 53.01 57.80
C ILE A 101 11.19 53.83 58.29
N GLU A 102 11.32 53.98 59.61
CA GLU A 102 12.45 54.65 60.25
C GLU A 102 13.56 53.65 60.60
N THR A 103 14.82 53.99 60.34
CA THR A 103 15.99 53.16 60.68
C THR A 103 17.19 53.99 61.12
N THR A 104 18.14 53.38 61.84
CA THR A 104 19.35 54.05 62.37
C THR A 104 20.66 53.53 61.77
N SER A 105 20.62 52.87 60.60
CA SER A 105 21.79 52.22 60.00
C SER A 105 21.74 52.21 58.47
N ASP A 106 22.84 52.65 57.85
CA ASP A 106 23.09 52.67 56.39
C ASP A 106 23.37 51.27 55.81
N LYS A 107 22.53 50.29 56.14
CA LYS A 107 22.65 48.89 55.72
C LYS A 107 21.31 48.37 55.26
N GLU A 108 21.34 47.49 54.27
CA GLU A 108 20.14 46.81 53.78
C GLU A 108 19.47 46.02 54.90
N VAL A 109 18.14 46.12 54.99
CA VAL A 109 17.32 45.43 55.99
C VAL A 109 16.34 44.50 55.28
N GLU A 110 16.17 43.30 55.83
CA GLU A 110 15.12 42.36 55.42
C GLU A 110 13.80 42.78 56.10
N TYR A 111 12.80 43.18 55.32
CA TYR A 111 11.49 43.65 55.80
C TYR A 111 10.36 42.78 55.23
N ASP A 112 9.39 42.39 56.05
CA ASP A 112 8.23 41.59 55.61
C ASP A 112 7.06 42.52 55.25
N ILE A 113 6.56 42.42 54.02
CA ILE A 113 5.45 43.24 53.50
C ILE A 113 4.12 42.50 53.42
N THR A 114 3.99 41.31 54.02
CA THR A 114 2.76 40.50 53.97
C THR A 114 1.50 41.28 54.37
N ASP A 115 1.59 42.19 55.36
CA ASP A 115 0.46 43.00 55.82
C ASP A 115 0.28 44.33 55.06
N LYS A 116 1.08 44.59 54.03
CA LYS A 116 1.05 45.80 53.18
C LYS A 116 0.55 45.53 51.75
N ILE A 117 0.60 44.27 51.30
CA ILE A 117 0.09 43.87 49.97
C ILE A 117 -1.45 44.01 49.96
N PRO A 118 -2.06 44.76 49.01
CA PRO A 118 -3.51 44.91 48.95
C PRO A 118 -4.25 43.62 48.58
N ASP A 119 -5.48 43.48 49.11
CA ASP A 119 -6.42 42.42 48.70
C ASP A 119 -6.55 42.35 47.18
N GLY A 120 -6.38 41.14 46.63
CA GLY A 120 -6.45 40.89 45.19
C GLY A 120 -5.15 41.13 44.43
N TYR A 121 -4.01 41.34 45.10
CA TYR A 121 -2.68 41.41 44.48
C TYR A 121 -1.69 40.43 45.13
N GLU A 122 -0.69 40.01 44.36
CA GLU A 122 0.45 39.23 44.83
C GLU A 122 1.77 39.83 44.30
N LEU A 123 2.91 39.43 44.88
CA LEU A 123 4.23 39.82 44.39
C LEU A 123 4.51 39.23 43.01
N ASP A 124 5.00 40.05 42.08
CA ASP A 124 5.41 39.57 40.77
C ASP A 124 6.80 38.90 40.85
N PRO A 125 6.94 37.57 40.71
CA PRO A 125 8.22 36.89 40.90
C PRO A 125 9.22 37.15 39.75
N GLU A 126 8.78 37.66 38.60
CA GLU A 126 9.65 37.95 37.46
C GLU A 126 10.23 39.36 37.52
N LEU A 127 9.52 40.32 38.12
CA LEU A 127 10.05 41.67 38.37
C LEU A 127 10.82 41.76 39.70
N ASN A 128 10.45 40.94 40.69
CA ASN A 128 11.05 40.93 42.04
C ASN A 128 12.10 39.82 42.20
N LYS A 129 13.11 39.78 41.33
CA LYS A 129 14.10 38.66 41.25
C LYS A 129 15.07 38.53 42.44
N ASN A 130 15.16 39.53 43.31
CA ASN A 130 16.16 39.62 44.39
C ASN A 130 15.61 39.22 45.78
N TYR A 131 14.39 38.69 45.86
CA TYR A 131 13.64 38.55 47.11
C TYR A 131 13.15 37.11 47.34
N GLN A 132 12.82 36.74 48.58
CA GLN A 132 12.37 35.39 48.94
C GLN A 132 11.01 35.43 49.65
N GLY A 133 9.96 35.08 48.92
CA GLY A 133 8.58 35.19 49.41
C GLY A 133 8.20 36.66 49.67
N ASN A 134 7.48 36.91 50.76
CA ASN A 134 6.98 38.24 51.11
C ASN A 134 8.03 39.15 51.80
N LYS A 135 9.27 38.69 51.89
CA LYS A 135 10.36 39.45 52.49
C LYS A 135 11.19 40.16 51.42
N ILE A 136 11.25 41.48 51.52
CA ILE A 136 12.01 42.35 50.64
C ILE A 136 13.31 42.80 51.33
N VAL A 137 14.35 43.03 50.54
CA VAL A 137 15.60 43.65 50.98
C VAL A 137 15.53 45.11 50.53
N VAL A 138 15.53 46.04 51.48
CA VAL A 138 15.32 47.47 51.22
C VAL A 138 16.57 48.28 51.56
N GLN A 139 16.92 49.22 50.68
CA GLN A 139 18.06 50.12 50.85
C GLN A 139 17.62 51.35 51.66
N MET A 140 18.36 51.67 52.73
CA MET A 140 17.93 52.64 53.74
C MET A 140 18.22 54.09 53.36
N GLY A 141 17.25 54.97 53.59
CA GLY A 141 17.28 56.37 53.16
C GLY A 141 16.89 56.61 51.70
N GLU A 142 16.43 55.58 50.98
CA GLU A 142 16.02 55.66 49.57
C GLU A 142 14.55 55.26 49.35
N THR A 143 14.03 55.56 48.14
CA THR A 143 12.70 55.12 47.70
C THR A 143 12.79 53.78 46.98
N ASN A 144 12.25 52.73 47.58
CA ASN A 144 12.29 51.37 47.08
C ASN A 144 10.96 51.04 46.35
N GLU A 145 11.04 50.49 45.13
CA GLU A 145 9.86 50.05 44.36
C GLU A 145 9.75 48.52 44.34
N ILE A 146 8.57 48.00 44.72
CA ILE A 146 8.28 46.56 44.78
C ILE A 146 7.07 46.27 43.88
N TYR A 147 7.20 45.31 42.97
CA TYR A 147 6.22 45.12 41.89
C TYR A 147 5.10 44.15 42.28
N LEU A 148 3.85 44.52 42.09
CA LEU A 148 2.68 43.66 42.34
C LEU A 148 1.92 43.38 41.03
N ARG A 149 1.33 42.18 40.97
CA ARG A 149 0.40 41.76 39.91
C ARG A 149 -0.95 41.36 40.51
N ALA A 150 -2.04 41.57 39.77
CA ALA A 150 -3.38 41.25 40.24
C ALA A 150 -3.64 39.73 40.24
N ILE A 151 -4.28 39.23 41.30
CA ILE A 151 -4.69 37.83 41.43
C ILE A 151 -5.89 37.57 40.50
N LYS A 152 -5.67 36.72 39.49
CA LYS A 152 -6.68 36.38 38.48
C LYS A 152 -7.71 35.40 39.06
N VAL A 153 -8.93 35.87 39.28
CA VAL A 153 -10.04 35.02 39.76
C VAL A 153 -10.60 34.19 38.60
N VAL A 154 -10.28 32.90 38.57
CA VAL A 154 -10.78 31.96 37.57
C VAL A 154 -12.13 31.36 38.04
N PRO A 155 -13.22 31.51 37.27
CA PRO A 155 -14.54 31.01 37.66
C PRO A 155 -14.61 29.47 37.58
N ILE A 156 -15.41 28.88 38.46
CA ILE A 156 -15.67 27.43 38.48
C ILE A 156 -16.77 27.11 37.47
N THR A 157 -16.46 26.24 36.52
CA THR A 157 -17.39 25.72 35.51
C THR A 157 -17.74 24.27 35.84
N ILE A 158 -18.99 23.85 35.62
CA ILE A 158 -19.48 22.52 35.98
C ILE A 158 -20.04 21.81 34.73
N PHE A 159 -19.80 20.50 34.60
CA PHE A 159 -20.35 19.64 33.55
C PHE A 159 -21.28 18.56 34.12
N GLU A 160 -22.40 18.33 33.43
CA GLU A 160 -23.34 17.23 33.66
C GLU A 160 -23.69 16.54 32.33
N PHE A 161 -23.60 15.21 32.29
CA PHE A 161 -23.89 14.43 31.08
C PHE A 161 -25.26 13.75 31.20
N TYR A 162 -26.08 13.82 30.14
CA TYR A 162 -27.46 13.35 30.13
C TYR A 162 -27.75 12.47 28.90
N ASN A 163 -28.34 11.29 29.13
CA ASN A 163 -28.99 10.49 28.10
C ASN A 163 -30.50 10.71 28.19
N GLY A 164 -30.99 11.74 27.48
CA GLY A 164 -32.34 12.27 27.66
C GLY A 164 -32.57 12.71 29.11
N ASN A 165 -33.60 12.17 29.77
CA ASN A 165 -33.95 12.59 31.14
C ASN A 165 -33.07 11.98 32.24
N GLN A 166 -32.10 11.11 31.91
CA GLN A 166 -31.24 10.45 32.90
C GLN A 166 -29.82 11.03 32.89
N GLN A 167 -29.36 11.51 34.05
CA GLN A 167 -27.95 11.88 34.26
C GLN A 167 -27.06 10.62 34.29
N ILE A 168 -25.90 10.70 33.64
CA ILE A 168 -24.92 9.61 33.53
C ILE A 168 -23.61 10.06 34.18
N GLY A 169 -23.29 9.47 35.34
CA GLY A 169 -22.13 9.85 36.14
C GLY A 169 -22.35 11.10 37.01
N ASP A 170 -21.37 11.39 37.86
CA ASP A 170 -21.39 12.52 38.78
C ASP A 170 -21.07 13.85 38.07
N SER A 171 -21.61 14.97 38.57
CA SER A 171 -21.33 16.31 38.05
C SER A 171 -19.86 16.71 38.37
N VAL A 172 -19.10 17.16 37.37
CA VAL A 172 -17.64 17.41 37.50
C VAL A 172 -17.32 18.90 37.32
N SER A 173 -16.46 19.46 38.18
CA SER A 173 -16.16 20.91 38.20
C SER A 173 -14.68 21.26 37.99
N PHE A 174 -14.43 22.38 37.31
CA PHE A 174 -13.09 22.85 36.92
C PHE A 174 -12.98 24.37 36.96
N GLN A 175 -11.79 24.88 37.26
CA GLN A 175 -11.40 26.26 36.95
C GLN A 175 -10.71 26.26 35.58
N LEU A 176 -11.21 27.05 34.64
CA LEU A 176 -10.78 27.08 33.24
C LEU A 176 -10.76 28.53 32.75
N GLU A 177 -9.78 28.91 31.93
CA GLU A 177 -9.54 30.31 31.56
C GLU A 177 -10.00 30.66 30.14
N SER A 178 -10.24 29.66 29.29
CA SER A 178 -10.59 29.83 27.87
C SER A 178 -11.73 28.89 27.43
N VAL A 179 -12.36 29.20 26.30
CA VAL A 179 -13.43 28.38 25.72
C VAL A 179 -12.83 27.17 25.00
N GLU A 180 -11.61 27.32 24.50
CA GLU A 180 -10.79 26.31 23.86
C GLU A 180 -10.47 25.17 24.85
N GLU A 181 -9.97 25.50 26.06
CA GLU A 181 -9.80 24.54 27.15
C GLU A 181 -11.14 23.90 27.55
N LEU A 182 -12.23 24.67 27.58
CA LEU A 182 -13.57 24.17 27.93
C LEU A 182 -14.05 23.08 26.94
N VAL A 183 -13.82 23.27 25.64
CA VAL A 183 -14.15 22.31 24.57
C VAL A 183 -13.32 21.04 24.68
N GLU A 184 -12.00 21.14 24.84
CA GLU A 184 -11.16 19.95 25.04
C GLU A 184 -11.53 19.21 26.33
N LYS A 185 -11.80 19.96 27.41
CA LYS A 185 -12.04 19.37 28.73
C LYS A 185 -13.31 18.55 28.77
N TYR A 186 -14.44 19.04 28.26
CA TYR A 186 -15.67 18.25 28.31
C TYR A 186 -15.58 16.99 27.42
N LYS A 187 -14.91 17.07 26.27
CA LYS A 187 -14.73 15.91 25.37
C LYS A 187 -13.91 14.80 26.02
N SER A 188 -12.96 15.16 26.90
CA SER A 188 -12.20 14.20 27.71
C SER A 188 -12.97 13.55 28.87
N LEU A 189 -14.20 13.99 29.14
CA LEU A 189 -15.00 13.59 30.31
C LEU A 189 -16.30 12.84 29.97
N ILE A 190 -16.57 12.60 28.69
CA ILE A 190 -17.72 11.81 28.25
C ILE A 190 -17.61 10.40 28.86
N PRO A 191 -18.63 9.91 29.59
CA PRO A 191 -18.57 8.61 30.27
C PRO A 191 -18.27 7.43 29.34
N GLU A 192 -17.50 6.45 29.81
CA GLU A 192 -17.14 5.27 29.02
C GLU A 192 -18.40 4.51 28.55
N GLY A 193 -18.44 4.17 27.26
CA GLY A 193 -19.60 3.56 26.62
C GLY A 193 -20.64 4.56 26.09
N TYR A 194 -20.38 5.88 26.15
CA TYR A 194 -21.23 6.93 25.59
C TYR A 194 -20.45 7.84 24.63
N LYS A 195 -21.18 8.46 23.70
CA LYS A 195 -20.69 9.50 22.77
C LYS A 195 -21.61 10.72 22.84
N LEU A 196 -21.19 11.85 22.26
CA LEU A 196 -22.11 12.97 22.03
C LEU A 196 -23.32 12.51 21.21
N LYS A 197 -24.49 13.04 21.57
CA LYS A 197 -25.75 12.80 20.87
C LYS A 197 -25.66 13.23 19.41
N THR A 198 -26.18 12.44 18.49
CA THR A 198 -26.13 12.73 17.04
C THR A 198 -27.44 13.29 16.50
N ASN A 199 -27.37 14.02 15.38
CA ASN A 199 -28.53 14.48 14.63
C ASN A 199 -29.06 13.38 13.67
N GLU A 200 -30.13 13.67 12.91
CA GLU A 200 -30.71 12.71 11.95
C GLU A 200 -29.74 12.29 10.83
N ASP A 201 -28.72 13.12 10.55
CA ASP A 201 -27.65 12.84 9.57
C ASP A 201 -26.45 12.09 10.18
N GLY A 202 -26.45 11.83 11.51
CA GLY A 202 -25.40 11.12 12.25
C GLY A 202 -24.23 11.99 12.73
N GLU A 203 -24.28 13.31 12.56
CA GLU A 203 -23.24 14.24 13.03
C GLU A 203 -23.40 14.55 14.53
N PRO A 204 -22.31 14.69 15.31
CA PRO A 204 -22.38 15.07 16.72
C PRO A 204 -22.99 16.47 16.94
N ILE A 205 -23.95 16.56 17.86
CA ILE A 205 -24.53 17.83 18.30
C ILE A 205 -23.57 18.45 19.33
N GLU A 206 -22.73 19.38 18.88
CA GLU A 206 -21.85 20.16 19.77
C GLU A 206 -22.71 20.97 20.77
N PRO A 207 -22.50 20.82 22.09
CA PRO A 207 -23.27 21.50 23.12
C PRO A 207 -22.90 22.99 23.19
N ASN A 208 -23.90 23.85 23.39
CA ASN A 208 -23.67 25.27 23.65
C ASN A 208 -23.19 25.45 25.10
N ILE A 209 -21.88 25.71 25.28
CA ILE A 209 -21.20 25.73 26.58
C ILE A 209 -20.62 27.11 26.94
N ALA A 210 -20.59 27.42 28.23
CA ALA A 210 -20.13 28.68 28.80
C ALA A 210 -19.21 28.49 30.03
N ILE A 211 -18.19 29.34 30.13
CA ILE A 211 -17.25 29.39 31.27
C ILE A 211 -17.96 29.95 32.50
N GLY A 212 -17.77 29.32 33.66
CA GLY A 212 -18.35 29.75 34.93
C GLY A 212 -19.80 29.33 35.17
N GLU A 213 -20.38 28.54 34.27
CA GLU A 213 -21.77 28.09 34.33
C GLU A 213 -21.91 26.57 34.50
N LEU A 214 -23.15 26.10 34.66
CA LEU A 214 -23.52 24.70 34.65
C LEU A 214 -23.86 24.26 33.21
N ASN A 215 -23.01 23.41 32.65
CA ASN A 215 -23.07 22.96 31.27
C ASN A 215 -23.66 21.54 31.20
N ARG A 216 -24.84 21.43 30.59
CA ARG A 216 -25.53 20.14 30.38
C ARG A 216 -25.31 19.62 28.98
N ILE A 217 -24.83 18.39 28.87
CA ILE A 217 -24.33 17.81 27.63
C ILE A 217 -25.14 16.54 27.32
N GLU A 218 -25.85 16.58 26.20
CA GLU A 218 -26.61 15.43 25.69
C GLU A 218 -25.65 14.38 25.08
N ILE A 219 -25.78 13.15 25.56
CA ILE A 219 -25.00 11.99 25.13
C ILE A 219 -25.90 10.80 24.83
N GLU A 220 -25.41 9.89 23.99
CA GLU A 220 -26.10 8.65 23.61
C GLU A 220 -25.15 7.45 23.74
N PRO A 221 -25.67 6.22 23.92
CA PRO A 221 -24.82 5.03 24.04
C PRO A 221 -23.97 4.79 22.79
N ILE A 222 -22.74 4.31 22.99
CA ILE A 222 -21.95 3.70 21.92
C ILE A 222 -22.49 2.28 21.70
N HIS A 223 -23.45 2.18 20.78
CA HIS A 223 -23.86 0.90 20.23
C HIS A 223 -22.66 0.17 19.63
N LYS A 224 -22.58 -1.15 19.82
CA LYS A 224 -21.45 -1.97 19.34
C LYS A 224 -21.81 -2.62 18.03
N GLU A 225 -21.12 -2.24 16.95
CA GLU A 225 -21.19 -2.99 15.70
C GLU A 225 -20.45 -4.32 15.82
N TYR A 226 -21.12 -5.41 15.48
CA TYR A 226 -20.55 -6.74 15.41
C TYR A 226 -20.62 -7.27 13.98
N ARG A 227 -19.46 -7.65 13.42
CA ARG A 227 -19.38 -8.35 12.12
C ARG A 227 -19.55 -9.85 12.34
N THR A 228 -20.65 -10.38 11.83
CA THR A 228 -20.94 -11.82 11.80
C THR A 228 -20.72 -12.33 10.39
N THR A 229 -19.92 -13.38 10.22
CA THR A 229 -19.51 -13.89 8.90
C THR A 229 -20.17 -15.24 8.67
N ILE A 230 -20.97 -15.37 7.61
CA ILE A 230 -21.59 -16.66 7.22
C ILE A 230 -21.00 -17.16 5.90
N SER A 231 -20.47 -18.38 5.94
CA SER A 231 -19.88 -19.08 4.81
C SER A 231 -20.71 -20.32 4.45
N TYR A 232 -21.06 -20.47 3.17
CA TYR A 232 -21.88 -21.56 2.66
C TYR A 232 -21.05 -22.50 1.77
N LEU A 233 -20.86 -23.74 2.23
CA LEU A 233 -20.02 -24.76 1.57
C LEU A 233 -20.83 -25.91 0.99
N ASP A 234 -20.29 -26.56 -0.04
CA ASP A 234 -20.73 -27.90 -0.44
C ASP A 234 -20.09 -28.95 0.48
N LYS A 235 -20.87 -29.91 0.98
CA LYS A 235 -20.35 -30.97 1.86
C LYS A 235 -19.57 -32.06 1.11
N ALA A 236 -19.74 -32.19 -0.20
CA ALA A 236 -19.07 -33.20 -1.02
C ALA A 236 -17.65 -32.77 -1.47
N THR A 237 -17.38 -31.46 -1.53
CA THR A 237 -16.11 -30.89 -2.03
C THR A 237 -15.45 -29.89 -1.08
N GLU A 238 -16.11 -29.49 0.01
CA GLU A 238 -15.71 -28.43 0.95
C GLU A 238 -15.47 -27.04 0.31
N THR A 239 -15.81 -26.89 -0.97
CA THR A 239 -15.66 -25.61 -1.70
C THR A 239 -16.81 -24.65 -1.37
N PRO A 240 -16.55 -23.34 -1.19
CA PRO A 240 -17.61 -22.34 -1.07
C PRO A 240 -18.48 -22.28 -2.33
N ILE A 241 -19.80 -22.39 -2.18
CA ILE A 241 -20.73 -22.33 -3.32
C ILE A 241 -21.15 -20.89 -3.63
N CYS A 242 -21.16 -20.02 -2.63
CA CYS A 242 -21.52 -18.61 -2.80
C CYS A 242 -20.67 -17.71 -1.88
N VAL A 243 -20.67 -16.41 -2.18
CA VAL A 243 -19.83 -15.40 -1.52
C VAL A 243 -20.16 -15.28 -0.03
N GLN A 244 -19.11 -15.30 0.79
CA GLN A 244 -19.09 -14.96 2.22
C GLN A 244 -20.02 -13.78 2.52
N LYS A 245 -20.97 -13.98 3.44
CA LYS A 245 -21.89 -12.94 3.90
C LYS A 245 -21.42 -12.36 5.22
N ASP A 246 -20.71 -11.24 5.12
CA ASP A 246 -20.48 -10.34 6.26
C ASP A 246 -21.78 -9.59 6.57
N ILE A 247 -22.25 -9.75 7.80
CA ILE A 247 -23.51 -9.19 8.30
C ILE A 247 -23.15 -8.32 9.51
N LEU A 248 -23.37 -7.02 9.40
CA LEU A 248 -23.22 -6.08 10.51
C LEU A 248 -24.51 -6.08 11.33
N THR A 249 -24.41 -6.37 12.62
CA THR A 249 -25.48 -6.18 13.59
C THR A 249 -25.10 -5.10 14.60
N ILE A 250 -26.10 -4.34 15.02
CA ILE A 250 -25.96 -3.34 16.07
C ILE A 250 -26.35 -4.01 17.39
N ASP A 251 -25.44 -3.94 18.37
CA ASP A 251 -25.50 -4.64 19.65
C ASP A 251 -25.63 -6.18 19.51
N ASP A 252 -26.06 -6.89 20.55
CA ASP A 252 -26.12 -8.37 20.58
C ASP A 252 -27.29 -8.96 19.76
N ALA A 253 -27.86 -8.17 18.85
CA ALA A 253 -28.89 -8.59 17.91
C ALA A 253 -28.43 -9.80 17.09
N LYS A 254 -29.24 -10.86 17.13
CA LYS A 254 -28.88 -12.17 16.57
C LYS A 254 -29.05 -12.23 15.06
N VAL A 255 -28.24 -13.07 14.42
CA VAL A 255 -28.27 -13.28 12.95
C VAL A 255 -28.94 -14.60 12.62
N ASN A 256 -30.09 -14.59 11.95
CA ASN A 256 -30.72 -15.82 11.47
C ASN A 256 -30.17 -16.23 10.09
N PRO A 257 -29.54 -17.41 9.94
CA PRO A 257 -28.87 -17.81 8.70
C PRO A 257 -29.84 -18.05 7.53
N ASN A 258 -31.13 -18.33 7.77
CA ASN A 258 -32.11 -18.55 6.70
C ASN A 258 -32.32 -17.29 5.86
N ASN A 259 -32.19 -16.10 6.45
CA ASN A 259 -32.38 -14.82 5.76
C ASN A 259 -31.30 -14.50 4.71
N TYR A 260 -30.21 -15.28 4.70
CA TYR A 260 -29.04 -15.04 3.84
C TYR A 260 -28.68 -16.25 2.96
N LEU A 261 -29.53 -17.29 2.96
CA LEU A 261 -29.39 -18.50 2.16
C LEU A 261 -29.48 -18.15 0.66
N PRO A 262 -28.57 -18.63 -0.21
CA PRO A 262 -28.62 -18.33 -1.64
C PRO A 262 -29.87 -18.90 -2.33
N ASN A 263 -30.48 -18.14 -3.24
CA ASN A 263 -31.63 -18.59 -4.04
C ASN A 263 -31.34 -19.90 -4.78
N GLY A 264 -32.26 -20.87 -4.68
CA GLY A 264 -32.11 -22.19 -5.29
C GLY A 264 -31.27 -23.18 -4.48
N TYR A 265 -31.02 -22.90 -3.19
CA TYR A 265 -30.35 -23.79 -2.25
C TYR A 265 -31.17 -24.03 -0.99
N GLU A 266 -30.91 -25.16 -0.34
CA GLU A 266 -31.46 -25.54 0.96
C GLU A 266 -30.34 -26.03 1.89
N PHE A 267 -30.52 -25.87 3.20
CA PHE A 267 -29.59 -26.44 4.19
C PHE A 267 -29.62 -27.97 4.14
N LEU A 268 -28.47 -28.60 4.36
CA LEU A 268 -28.44 -30.01 4.76
C LEU A 268 -29.08 -30.18 6.16
N GLU A 269 -29.56 -31.39 6.44
CA GLU A 269 -30.13 -31.80 7.72
C GLU A 269 -29.26 -31.36 8.91
N ASP A 270 -29.86 -30.91 10.03
CA ASP A 270 -29.11 -30.32 11.17
C ASP A 270 -28.00 -31.22 11.71
N LEU A 271 -28.19 -32.56 11.68
CA LEU A 271 -27.18 -33.56 12.07
C LEU A 271 -25.92 -33.54 11.21
N LEU A 272 -25.95 -32.87 10.05
CA LEU A 272 -24.85 -32.73 9.11
C LEU A 272 -24.19 -31.35 9.18
N GLN A 273 -24.73 -30.40 9.95
CA GLN A 273 -24.21 -29.04 10.12
C GLN A 273 -23.16 -28.95 11.25
N PRO A 274 -22.22 -27.99 11.22
CA PRO A 274 -21.30 -27.72 12.33
C PRO A 274 -21.99 -27.06 13.54
N GLN A 275 -23.08 -26.31 13.30
CA GLN A 275 -23.95 -25.73 14.32
C GLN A 275 -25.41 -25.67 13.83
N PRO A 276 -26.42 -25.59 14.72
CA PRO A 276 -27.83 -25.53 14.32
C PRO A 276 -28.18 -24.33 13.44
N VAL A 277 -29.16 -24.49 12.54
CA VAL A 277 -29.67 -23.43 11.65
C VAL A 277 -30.65 -22.51 12.39
N ALA A 278 -30.16 -21.86 13.45
CA ALA A 278 -30.94 -21.02 14.38
C ALA A 278 -30.31 -19.62 14.57
N ASP A 279 -30.93 -18.76 15.37
CA ASP A 279 -30.46 -17.39 15.63
C ASP A 279 -29.05 -17.37 16.26
N LEU A 280 -28.07 -16.87 15.50
CA LEU A 280 -26.65 -16.90 15.82
C LEU A 280 -26.22 -15.72 16.70
N VAL A 281 -25.17 -15.94 17.49
CA VAL A 281 -24.57 -14.89 18.33
C VAL A 281 -23.71 -13.99 17.44
N ALA A 282 -23.92 -12.67 17.55
CA ALA A 282 -23.21 -11.68 16.78
C ALA A 282 -21.68 -11.73 16.97
N GLY A 283 -20.93 -11.29 15.96
CA GLY A 283 -19.48 -11.09 16.06
C GLY A 283 -18.63 -12.34 15.89
N LYS A 284 -19.14 -13.35 15.16
CA LYS A 284 -18.49 -14.66 14.96
C LYS A 284 -18.57 -15.14 13.51
N GLU A 285 -17.70 -16.09 13.18
CA GLU A 285 -17.73 -16.80 11.91
C GLU A 285 -18.50 -18.12 12.03
N TYR A 286 -19.31 -18.43 11.02
CA TYR A 286 -20.17 -19.61 10.96
C TYR A 286 -20.15 -20.26 9.58
N ILE A 287 -20.09 -21.59 9.57
CA ILE A 287 -20.02 -22.40 8.33
C ILE A 287 -21.28 -23.26 8.25
N PHE A 288 -22.03 -23.18 7.16
CA PHE A 288 -23.18 -24.05 6.90
C PHE A 288 -22.99 -24.83 5.61
N TYR A 289 -23.41 -26.09 5.61
CA TYR A 289 -23.47 -26.92 4.43
C TYR A 289 -24.84 -26.80 3.77
N ILE A 290 -24.84 -26.50 2.47
CA ILE A 290 -26.06 -26.35 1.66
C ILE A 290 -25.98 -27.25 0.43
N ARG A 291 -27.13 -27.60 -0.15
CA ARG A 291 -27.25 -28.26 -1.46
C ARG A 291 -28.19 -27.46 -2.35
N LYS A 292 -28.06 -27.59 -3.67
CA LYS A 292 -29.09 -27.06 -4.58
C LYS A 292 -30.45 -27.68 -4.27
N THR A 293 -31.49 -26.87 -4.22
CA THR A 293 -32.88 -27.34 -4.19
C THR A 293 -33.16 -28.10 -5.50
N PRO A 294 -33.58 -29.37 -5.45
CA PRO A 294 -33.69 -30.19 -6.66
C PRO A 294 -34.89 -29.77 -7.53
N ILE A 295 -34.63 -29.20 -8.70
CA ILE A 295 -35.65 -28.91 -9.71
C ILE A 295 -36.05 -30.21 -10.40
N GLU A 296 -37.33 -30.61 -10.29
CA GLU A 296 -37.86 -31.83 -10.92
C GLU A 296 -38.13 -31.61 -12.43
N ASN A 297 -37.30 -32.23 -13.27
CA ASN A 297 -37.42 -32.21 -14.73
C ASN A 297 -38.03 -33.53 -15.22
N SER A 298 -39.28 -33.48 -15.68
CA SER A 298 -39.98 -34.60 -16.31
C SER A 298 -39.71 -34.61 -17.82
N THR A 299 -39.00 -35.63 -18.31
CA THR A 299 -38.52 -35.71 -19.70
C THR A 299 -39.10 -36.95 -20.38
N THR A 300 -39.74 -36.80 -21.53
CA THR A 300 -40.40 -37.91 -22.25
C THR A 300 -39.53 -38.41 -23.39
N ILE A 301 -39.19 -39.69 -23.37
CA ILE A 301 -38.50 -40.37 -24.47
C ILE A 301 -39.50 -41.17 -25.30
N ILE A 302 -39.52 -40.94 -26.61
CA ILE A 302 -40.28 -41.67 -27.61
C ILE A 302 -39.31 -42.51 -28.43
N TYR A 303 -39.36 -43.84 -28.31
CA TYR A 303 -38.54 -44.75 -29.10
C TYR A 303 -39.24 -45.05 -30.43
N ALA A 304 -38.64 -44.69 -31.57
CA ALA A 304 -39.28 -44.75 -32.88
C ALA A 304 -38.46 -45.53 -33.92
N LEU A 305 -39.08 -46.52 -34.58
CA LEU A 305 -38.48 -47.27 -35.71
C LEU A 305 -39.10 -46.75 -37.01
N ASN A 306 -38.26 -46.27 -37.93
CA ASN A 306 -38.69 -45.65 -39.20
C ASN A 306 -39.73 -44.53 -39.01
N GLY A 307 -39.55 -43.72 -37.95
CA GLY A 307 -40.47 -42.63 -37.58
C GLY A 307 -41.76 -43.05 -36.85
N ILE A 308 -42.00 -44.36 -36.67
CA ILE A 308 -43.19 -44.89 -35.99
C ILE A 308 -42.86 -45.17 -34.52
N GLU A 309 -43.60 -44.56 -33.58
CA GLU A 309 -43.49 -44.82 -32.14
C GLU A 309 -43.69 -46.31 -31.82
N ARG A 310 -42.73 -46.89 -31.08
CA ARG A 310 -42.73 -48.30 -30.64
C ARG A 310 -42.79 -48.45 -29.12
N ALA A 311 -42.29 -47.47 -28.38
CA ALA A 311 -42.46 -47.37 -26.92
C ALA A 311 -42.27 -45.92 -26.45
N ARG A 312 -42.80 -45.61 -25.27
CA ARG A 312 -42.71 -44.31 -24.61
C ARG A 312 -42.24 -44.50 -23.18
N LYS A 313 -41.32 -43.67 -22.70
CA LYS A 313 -40.82 -43.69 -21.33
C LYS A 313 -40.60 -42.27 -20.81
N VAL A 314 -41.35 -41.90 -19.79
CA VAL A 314 -41.04 -40.71 -18.98
C VAL A 314 -39.91 -41.03 -18.01
N PHE A 315 -38.93 -40.13 -17.93
CA PHE A 315 -37.86 -40.10 -16.94
C PHE A 315 -38.02 -38.85 -16.08
N ILE A 316 -38.11 -39.05 -14.76
CA ILE A 316 -38.01 -37.97 -13.78
C ILE A 316 -36.53 -37.80 -13.43
N THR A 317 -36.07 -36.55 -13.40
CA THR A 317 -34.68 -36.17 -13.14
C THR A 317 -34.61 -34.91 -12.29
N TYR A 318 -33.49 -34.66 -11.61
CA TYR A 318 -33.41 -33.65 -10.55
C TYR A 318 -32.19 -32.74 -10.74
N GLY A 319 -32.44 -31.46 -11.01
CA GLY A 319 -31.43 -30.42 -11.19
C GLY A 319 -30.86 -30.31 -12.62
N ASP A 320 -30.32 -29.13 -12.90
CA ASP A 320 -29.97 -28.61 -14.23
C ASP A 320 -29.01 -29.49 -15.05
N ASN A 321 -28.08 -30.18 -14.37
CA ASN A 321 -27.04 -31.01 -15.01
C ASN A 321 -27.46 -32.49 -15.16
N SER A 322 -28.76 -32.79 -15.05
CA SER A 322 -29.29 -34.16 -15.21
C SER A 322 -29.15 -34.66 -16.65
N VAL A 323 -28.49 -35.82 -16.84
CA VAL A 323 -28.38 -36.47 -18.16
C VAL A 323 -29.03 -37.85 -18.20
N ILE A 324 -29.69 -38.16 -19.33
CA ILE A 324 -30.26 -39.48 -19.62
C ILE A 324 -29.24 -40.27 -20.46
N THR A 325 -28.41 -41.08 -19.80
CA THR A 325 -27.33 -41.83 -20.46
C THR A 325 -27.86 -42.91 -21.42
N LEU A 326 -27.05 -43.27 -22.42
CA LEU A 326 -27.37 -44.34 -23.38
C LEU A 326 -27.73 -45.67 -22.71
N GLU A 327 -27.18 -45.94 -21.53
CA GLU A 327 -27.44 -47.15 -20.74
C GLU A 327 -28.86 -47.14 -20.15
N LYS A 328 -29.31 -45.99 -19.63
CA LYS A 328 -30.71 -45.79 -19.21
C LYS A 328 -31.67 -45.96 -20.39
N LEU A 329 -31.32 -45.45 -21.58
CA LEU A 329 -32.13 -45.64 -22.78
C LEU A 329 -32.19 -47.12 -23.21
N LYS A 330 -31.05 -47.82 -23.19
CA LYS A 330 -30.95 -49.26 -23.51
C LYS A 330 -31.78 -50.15 -22.58
N LEU A 331 -32.08 -49.70 -21.36
CA LEU A 331 -32.90 -50.42 -20.38
C LEU A 331 -34.42 -50.34 -20.67
N TYR A 332 -34.89 -49.30 -21.38
CA TYR A 332 -36.32 -49.04 -21.59
C TYR A 332 -36.77 -49.02 -23.07
N LYS A 333 -35.85 -49.21 -24.03
CA LYS A 333 -36.19 -49.49 -25.43
C LYS A 333 -37.01 -50.80 -25.56
N PRO A 334 -37.75 -51.02 -26.65
CA PRO A 334 -38.40 -52.30 -26.92
C PRO A 334 -37.44 -53.51 -26.94
N ASN A 335 -37.97 -54.69 -26.60
CA ASN A 335 -37.30 -55.95 -26.88
C ASN A 335 -37.19 -56.15 -28.40
N ASN A 336 -36.12 -56.84 -28.83
CA ASN A 336 -35.83 -57.16 -30.23
C ASN A 336 -35.63 -55.93 -31.16
N LEU A 337 -35.25 -54.77 -30.63
CA LEU A 337 -34.77 -53.60 -31.39
C LEU A 337 -33.51 -53.01 -30.73
N GLU A 338 -32.63 -52.36 -31.50
CA GLU A 338 -31.48 -51.59 -30.99
C GLU A 338 -31.75 -50.08 -31.09
N ILE A 339 -30.97 -49.25 -30.39
CA ILE A 339 -30.96 -47.79 -30.58
C ILE A 339 -30.02 -47.49 -31.74
N ALA A 340 -30.41 -46.57 -32.63
CA ALA A 340 -29.67 -46.29 -33.85
C ALA A 340 -28.20 -45.91 -33.59
N LYS A 341 -27.29 -46.44 -34.40
CA LYS A 341 -25.83 -46.39 -34.12
C LYS A 341 -25.27 -44.97 -34.06
N ASN A 342 -25.92 -44.01 -34.70
CA ASN A 342 -25.55 -42.60 -34.77
C ASN A 342 -26.29 -41.70 -33.77
N PHE A 343 -27.13 -42.24 -32.88
CA PHE A 343 -27.84 -41.42 -31.90
C PHE A 343 -26.91 -40.99 -30.74
N ASP A 344 -26.78 -39.68 -30.55
CA ASP A 344 -26.06 -39.08 -29.43
C ASP A 344 -27.04 -38.71 -28.29
N PRO A 345 -26.94 -39.32 -27.09
CA PRO A 345 -27.78 -38.97 -25.94
C PRO A 345 -27.66 -37.52 -25.48
N ASN A 346 -26.56 -36.83 -25.79
CA ASN A 346 -26.36 -35.42 -25.43
C ASN A 346 -27.30 -34.47 -26.21
N THR A 347 -28.03 -34.98 -27.21
CA THR A 347 -29.08 -34.23 -27.93
C THR A 347 -30.43 -34.21 -27.20
N ILE A 348 -30.57 -34.92 -26.08
CA ILE A 348 -31.80 -34.94 -25.28
C ILE A 348 -31.96 -33.62 -24.52
N ILE A 349 -33.04 -32.90 -24.82
CA ILE A 349 -33.44 -31.68 -24.11
C ILE A 349 -34.23 -32.10 -22.87
N MET A 350 -33.74 -31.71 -21.69
CA MET A 350 -34.38 -32.03 -20.41
C MET A 350 -35.67 -31.21 -20.23
N GLY A 351 -36.72 -31.86 -19.72
CA GLY A 351 -38.05 -31.24 -19.56
C GLY A 351 -38.95 -31.25 -20.80
N SER A 352 -38.53 -31.85 -21.92
CA SER A 352 -39.33 -31.94 -23.16
C SER A 352 -39.62 -33.38 -23.61
N GLU A 353 -40.43 -33.52 -24.66
CA GLU A 353 -40.44 -34.75 -25.47
C GLU A 353 -39.20 -34.81 -26.36
N ASN A 354 -38.64 -36.01 -26.54
CA ASN A 354 -37.45 -36.30 -27.33
C ASN A 354 -37.62 -37.63 -28.07
N ILE A 355 -37.13 -37.74 -29.30
CA ILE A 355 -37.25 -38.95 -30.12
C ILE A 355 -35.90 -39.69 -30.15
N VAL A 356 -35.91 -40.96 -29.73
CA VAL A 356 -34.78 -41.89 -29.85
C VAL A 356 -35.03 -42.83 -31.02
N PRO A 357 -34.30 -42.72 -32.14
CA PRO A 357 -34.44 -43.63 -33.27
C PRO A 357 -33.98 -45.05 -32.91
N LEU A 358 -34.72 -46.03 -33.41
CA LEU A 358 -34.42 -47.46 -33.29
C LEU A 358 -33.98 -48.06 -34.63
N GLU A 359 -33.21 -49.13 -34.57
CA GLU A 359 -32.80 -49.99 -35.68
C GLU A 359 -33.20 -51.45 -35.38
N GLU A 360 -33.31 -52.27 -36.42
CA GLU A 360 -33.52 -53.73 -36.26
C GLU A 360 -32.21 -54.42 -35.83
N PRO A 361 -32.27 -55.45 -34.96
CA PRO A 361 -31.08 -56.05 -34.37
C PRO A 361 -30.31 -56.87 -35.41
N ARG A 362 -29.10 -56.41 -35.75
CA ARG A 362 -28.25 -57.07 -36.75
C ARG A 362 -27.83 -58.45 -36.26
N GLN A 363 -28.09 -59.47 -37.07
CA GLN A 363 -27.69 -60.85 -36.77
C GLN A 363 -26.16 -60.99 -36.78
N LYS A 364 -25.63 -61.83 -35.89
CA LYS A 364 -24.22 -62.24 -35.89
C LYS A 364 -24.09 -63.71 -36.23
N ASP A 365 -23.08 -64.05 -37.02
CA ASP A 365 -22.60 -65.42 -37.14
C ASP A 365 -21.27 -65.60 -36.40
N THR A 366 -20.89 -66.86 -36.17
CA THR A 366 -19.58 -67.22 -35.63
C THR A 366 -18.85 -68.04 -36.68
N THR A 367 -17.74 -67.50 -37.16
CA THR A 367 -16.90 -68.07 -38.22
C THR A 367 -15.56 -68.46 -37.62
N LYS A 368 -15.06 -69.65 -37.92
CA LYS A 368 -13.84 -70.19 -37.31
C LYS A 368 -12.73 -70.32 -38.35
N LEU A 369 -11.54 -69.80 -38.06
CA LEU A 369 -10.37 -69.83 -38.93
C LEU A 369 -9.31 -70.78 -38.35
N ILE A 370 -8.88 -71.76 -39.14
CA ILE A 370 -7.91 -72.78 -38.76
C ILE A 370 -6.71 -72.66 -39.70
N PHE A 371 -5.65 -72.00 -39.24
CA PHE A 371 -4.44 -71.76 -40.01
C PHE A 371 -3.50 -72.97 -39.91
N LYS A 372 -3.16 -73.57 -41.06
CA LYS A 372 -2.26 -74.74 -41.16
C LYS A 372 -1.05 -74.45 -42.05
N GLU A 373 0.12 -74.89 -41.61
CA GLU A 373 1.32 -74.95 -42.43
C GLU A 373 1.40 -76.33 -43.10
N LYS A 374 1.65 -76.35 -44.41
CA LYS A 374 1.70 -77.58 -45.21
C LYS A 374 3.15 -77.95 -45.51
N SER A 375 3.68 -78.90 -44.75
CA SER A 375 4.95 -79.56 -45.04
C SER A 375 4.72 -80.76 -46.00
N GLU A 376 5.79 -81.25 -46.63
CA GLU A 376 5.72 -82.37 -47.58
C GLU A 376 5.27 -83.70 -46.94
N SER A 377 5.38 -83.82 -45.61
CA SER A 377 5.06 -85.04 -44.85
C SER A 377 3.94 -84.89 -43.80
N ALA A 378 3.49 -83.66 -43.49
CA ALA A 378 2.42 -83.41 -42.51
C ALA A 378 1.79 -82.02 -42.64
N GLU A 379 0.51 -81.91 -42.26
CA GLU A 379 -0.13 -80.64 -41.94
C GLU A 379 0.10 -80.28 -40.47
N LYS A 380 0.62 -79.08 -40.21
CA LYS A 380 0.88 -78.57 -38.86
C LYS A 380 -0.11 -77.44 -38.54
N LEU A 381 -0.84 -77.55 -37.44
CA LEU A 381 -1.67 -76.44 -36.93
C LEU A 381 -0.76 -75.28 -36.49
N VAL A 382 -1.04 -74.07 -36.98
CA VAL A 382 -0.29 -72.84 -36.64
C VAL A 382 -1.10 -71.98 -35.66
N LEU A 383 -2.39 -71.78 -35.94
CA LEU A 383 -3.31 -71.03 -35.08
C LEU A 383 -4.75 -71.47 -35.36
N GLU A 384 -5.57 -71.55 -34.30
CA GLU A 384 -7.02 -71.62 -34.40
C GLU A 384 -7.62 -70.32 -33.82
N LYS A 385 -8.56 -69.70 -34.53
CA LYS A 385 -9.17 -68.42 -34.13
C LYS A 385 -10.64 -68.35 -34.50
N THR A 386 -11.51 -68.17 -33.50
CA THR A 386 -12.94 -67.94 -33.67
C THR A 386 -13.24 -66.44 -33.77
N ILE A 387 -14.18 -66.06 -34.64
CA ILE A 387 -14.61 -64.68 -34.90
C ILE A 387 -16.13 -64.64 -34.89
N THR A 388 -16.73 -63.82 -34.02
CA THR A 388 -18.19 -63.62 -33.97
C THR A 388 -18.53 -62.20 -34.38
N GLU A 389 -19.16 -62.04 -35.54
CA GLU A 389 -19.33 -60.74 -36.19
C GLU A 389 -20.67 -60.65 -36.94
N PHE A 390 -21.19 -59.44 -37.14
CA PHE A 390 -22.46 -59.21 -37.84
C PHE A 390 -22.42 -59.71 -39.29
N VAL A 391 -23.52 -60.29 -39.77
CA VAL A 391 -23.62 -61.00 -41.08
C VAL A 391 -23.33 -60.09 -42.28
N ASP A 392 -23.58 -58.79 -42.15
CA ASP A 392 -23.30 -57.72 -43.12
C ASP A 392 -21.82 -57.27 -43.18
N VAL A 393 -21.02 -57.55 -42.15
CA VAL A 393 -19.63 -57.06 -42.01
C VAL A 393 -18.62 -58.07 -42.58
N GLN A 394 -17.97 -57.74 -43.70
CA GLN A 394 -17.00 -58.61 -44.37
C GLN A 394 -15.76 -58.91 -43.48
N ILE A 395 -15.52 -60.19 -43.18
CA ILE A 395 -14.33 -60.65 -42.44
C ILE A 395 -13.08 -60.55 -43.34
N ASN A 396 -12.09 -59.74 -42.95
CA ASN A 396 -10.82 -59.60 -43.66
C ASN A 396 -9.80 -60.64 -43.19
N LEU A 397 -9.58 -61.69 -43.99
CA LEU A 397 -8.64 -62.78 -43.68
C LEU A 397 -7.23 -62.29 -43.35
N ASN A 398 -6.74 -61.27 -44.07
CA ASN A 398 -5.37 -60.78 -43.95
C ASN A 398 -5.08 -60.15 -42.57
N ALA A 399 -6.11 -59.62 -41.90
CA ALA A 399 -5.99 -59.06 -40.55
C ALA A 399 -5.84 -60.14 -39.45
N HIS A 400 -5.87 -61.43 -39.81
CA HIS A 400 -5.89 -62.56 -38.88
C HIS A 400 -4.83 -63.63 -39.15
N ILE A 401 -3.99 -63.45 -40.17
CA ILE A 401 -2.83 -64.32 -40.45
C ILE A 401 -1.84 -64.21 -39.27
N PRO A 402 -1.27 -65.32 -38.77
CA PRO A 402 -0.25 -65.29 -37.72
C PRO A 402 1.02 -64.54 -38.15
N ASN A 403 1.61 -63.75 -37.24
CA ASN A 403 2.91 -63.10 -37.48
C ASN A 403 4.00 -64.13 -37.82
N GLY A 404 4.81 -63.85 -38.84
CA GLY A 404 5.82 -64.79 -39.37
C GLY A 404 5.30 -65.76 -40.43
N TYR A 405 4.06 -65.58 -40.90
CA TYR A 405 3.44 -66.38 -41.95
C TYR A 405 2.77 -65.49 -43.02
N LYS A 406 2.54 -66.07 -44.20
CA LYS A 406 1.70 -65.51 -45.27
C LYS A 406 0.80 -66.61 -45.85
N LEU A 407 -0.27 -66.24 -46.56
CA LEU A 407 -1.12 -67.21 -47.27
C LEU A 407 -0.28 -68.05 -48.25
N ALA A 408 -0.56 -69.35 -48.32
CA ALA A 408 0.05 -70.23 -49.31
C ALA A 408 -0.40 -69.82 -50.73
N PRO A 409 0.43 -69.95 -51.78
CA PRO A 409 0.07 -69.52 -53.14
C PRO A 409 -1.18 -70.20 -53.74
N SER A 410 -1.62 -71.33 -53.17
CA SER A 410 -2.83 -72.08 -53.57
C SER A 410 -4.06 -71.76 -52.71
N GLN A 411 -3.97 -70.84 -51.75
CA GLN A 411 -5.04 -70.53 -50.80
C GLN A 411 -5.84 -69.30 -51.26
N THR A 412 -7.17 -69.40 -51.24
CA THR A 412 -8.06 -68.26 -51.49
C THR A 412 -8.23 -67.39 -50.25
N ASP A 413 -8.44 -66.09 -50.47
CA ASP A 413 -8.76 -65.07 -49.46
C ASP A 413 -10.22 -65.12 -48.97
N LYS A 414 -11.10 -65.75 -49.74
CA LYS A 414 -12.53 -65.93 -49.44
C LYS A 414 -12.75 -66.81 -48.20
N ILE A 415 -13.42 -66.23 -47.20
CA ILE A 415 -13.93 -66.91 -46.01
C ILE A 415 -15.40 -67.27 -46.23
N ASN A 416 -15.77 -68.53 -46.00
CA ASN A 416 -17.17 -68.95 -45.88
C ASN A 416 -17.67 -68.63 -44.46
N ARG A 417 -18.73 -67.84 -44.34
CA ARG A 417 -19.24 -67.39 -43.04
C ARG A 417 -20.04 -68.46 -42.30
N GLY A 418 -20.07 -68.37 -40.97
CA GLY A 418 -20.83 -69.26 -40.09
C GLY A 418 -20.30 -70.70 -39.98
N VAL A 419 -19.12 -70.99 -40.55
CA VAL A 419 -18.53 -72.33 -40.63
C VAL A 419 -17.03 -72.33 -40.30
N GLU A 420 -16.44 -73.52 -40.21
CA GLU A 420 -14.99 -73.68 -40.11
C GLU A 420 -14.30 -73.51 -41.47
N ASN A 421 -13.21 -72.74 -41.50
CA ASN A 421 -12.40 -72.47 -42.67
C ASN A 421 -10.97 -72.92 -42.38
N THR A 422 -10.47 -73.93 -43.12
CA THR A 422 -9.05 -74.28 -43.10
C THR A 422 -8.30 -73.39 -44.09
N ILE A 423 -7.26 -72.70 -43.62
CA ILE A 423 -6.47 -71.73 -44.38
C ILE A 423 -5.02 -72.17 -44.38
N TYR A 424 -4.47 -72.48 -45.57
CA TYR A 424 -3.06 -72.85 -45.69
C TYR A 424 -2.17 -71.61 -45.71
N VAL A 425 -1.12 -71.65 -44.89
CA VAL A 425 -0.09 -70.63 -44.76
C VAL A 425 1.30 -71.23 -44.95
N VAL A 426 2.27 -70.38 -45.26
CA VAL A 426 3.70 -70.71 -45.32
C VAL A 426 4.49 -69.72 -44.47
N SER A 427 5.47 -70.19 -43.71
CA SER A 427 6.35 -69.29 -42.96
C SER A 427 7.11 -68.32 -43.88
N THR A 428 7.42 -67.13 -43.35
CA THR A 428 8.23 -66.11 -44.03
C THR A 428 9.70 -66.11 -43.58
N LEU A 429 10.08 -67.02 -42.68
CA LEU A 429 11.46 -67.16 -42.19
C LEU A 429 12.23 -68.23 -43.00
N PRO A 430 13.53 -68.01 -43.30
CA PRO A 430 14.35 -69.03 -43.97
C PRO A 430 14.62 -70.23 -43.03
N PRO A 431 14.77 -71.45 -43.59
CA PRO A 431 14.95 -72.66 -42.79
C PRO A 431 16.27 -72.62 -42.00
N LYS A 432 16.20 -72.91 -40.71
CA LYS A 432 17.36 -73.01 -39.82
C LYS A 432 17.98 -74.40 -39.93
N VAL A 433 19.27 -74.47 -40.26
CA VAL A 433 20.02 -75.72 -40.42
C VAL A 433 20.13 -76.46 -39.08
N GLU A 434 20.00 -77.79 -39.11
CA GLU A 434 20.18 -78.67 -37.95
C GLU A 434 21.66 -79.03 -37.73
N GLU A 435 22.10 -79.04 -36.47
CA GLU A 435 23.33 -79.72 -36.05
C GLU A 435 23.01 -80.87 -35.09
N LYS A 436 23.85 -81.92 -35.11
CA LYS A 436 23.63 -83.17 -34.37
C LYS A 436 24.34 -83.19 -33.00
N PRO A 437 23.94 -84.09 -32.07
CA PRO A 437 24.18 -83.90 -30.65
C PRO A 437 25.54 -84.41 -30.14
N THR A 438 25.92 -83.92 -28.95
CA THR A 438 26.99 -84.48 -28.12
C THR A 438 26.54 -84.60 -26.66
N VAL A 439 27.27 -85.36 -25.84
CA VAL A 439 26.75 -86.06 -24.65
C VAL A 439 27.36 -85.58 -23.33
N THR A 440 26.56 -85.63 -22.26
CA THR A 440 26.94 -85.31 -20.86
C THR A 440 27.95 -86.30 -20.26
N PRO A 441 28.93 -85.81 -19.48
CA PRO A 441 29.55 -86.57 -18.38
C PRO A 441 29.43 -85.85 -17.01
N ALA A 442 29.89 -86.53 -15.96
CA ALA A 442 29.68 -86.22 -14.54
C ALA A 442 30.79 -85.30 -13.92
N PRO A 443 30.71 -84.87 -12.63
CA PRO A 443 31.40 -83.67 -12.12
C PRO A 443 32.72 -83.95 -11.34
N THR A 444 33.18 -82.91 -10.60
CA THR A 444 34.35 -82.80 -9.67
C THR A 444 35.76 -82.75 -10.29
N PRO A 445 36.76 -82.09 -9.65
CA PRO A 445 36.74 -81.38 -8.36
C PRO A 445 37.07 -79.86 -8.43
N GLU A 446 37.10 -79.23 -7.26
CA GLU A 446 37.24 -77.80 -6.96
C GLU A 446 38.71 -77.38 -6.68
N PRO A 447 39.17 -76.17 -7.10
CA PRO A 447 40.43 -75.57 -6.66
C PRO A 447 40.25 -74.59 -5.48
N GLU A 448 41.26 -74.48 -4.62
CA GLU A 448 41.19 -73.76 -3.33
C GLU A 448 40.94 -72.24 -3.44
N PRO A 449 40.20 -71.63 -2.49
CA PRO A 449 39.97 -70.20 -2.44
C PRO A 449 41.21 -69.42 -1.99
N LYS A 450 41.49 -68.32 -2.70
CA LYS A 450 42.45 -67.29 -2.29
C LYS A 450 41.80 -66.40 -1.21
N PRO A 451 42.53 -65.88 -0.20
CA PRO A 451 41.89 -65.17 0.91
C PRO A 451 41.06 -63.95 0.48
N GLU A 452 39.79 -63.91 0.91
CA GLU A 452 38.96 -62.72 0.77
C GLU A 452 39.46 -61.59 1.69
N PRO A 453 39.36 -60.31 1.26
CA PRO A 453 39.48 -59.19 2.19
C PRO A 453 38.31 -59.22 3.17
N THR A 454 38.58 -58.96 4.44
CA THR A 454 37.59 -59.04 5.54
C THR A 454 36.32 -58.26 5.20
N PRO A 455 35.11 -58.86 5.29
CA PRO A 455 33.87 -58.14 5.05
C PRO A 455 33.74 -56.94 6.00
N VAL A 456 33.69 -55.73 5.45
CA VAL A 456 33.29 -54.54 6.21
C VAL A 456 31.81 -54.72 6.53
N VAL A 457 31.50 -55.05 7.77
CA VAL A 457 30.13 -55.27 8.26
C VAL A 457 29.23 -54.10 7.85
N PRO A 458 28.16 -54.33 7.08
CA PRO A 458 27.19 -53.29 6.76
C PRO A 458 26.59 -52.76 8.07
N LYS A 459 26.87 -51.50 8.37
CA LYS A 459 26.35 -50.83 9.56
C LYS A 459 24.84 -50.69 9.43
N GLU A 460 24.10 -51.11 10.45
CA GLU A 460 22.64 -51.21 10.43
C GLU A 460 21.94 -49.92 9.99
N GLU A 461 20.80 -50.07 9.30
CA GLU A 461 20.19 -48.98 8.55
C GLU A 461 19.61 -47.85 9.40
N LYS A 462 19.96 -46.60 9.06
CA LYS A 462 19.34 -45.36 9.55
C LYS A 462 17.95 -45.06 8.98
N THR A 463 17.23 -46.06 8.47
CA THR A 463 15.95 -45.89 7.75
C THR A 463 14.87 -45.14 8.55
N PRO A 464 14.76 -45.29 9.89
CA PRO A 464 13.88 -44.44 10.70
C PRO A 464 14.28 -42.95 10.71
N GLU A 465 15.57 -42.64 10.95
CA GLU A 465 16.10 -41.27 11.07
C GLU A 465 15.86 -40.45 9.79
N ILE A 466 15.99 -41.07 8.63
CA ILE A 466 15.72 -40.45 7.32
C ILE A 466 14.23 -40.08 7.17
N THR A 467 13.33 -41.00 7.54
CA THR A 467 11.88 -40.82 7.40
C THR A 467 11.34 -39.76 8.36
N GLU A 468 11.87 -39.74 9.58
CA GLU A 468 11.61 -38.73 10.61
C GLU A 468 11.99 -37.33 10.12
N ILE A 469 13.20 -37.14 9.59
CA ILE A 469 13.71 -35.84 9.14
C ILE A 469 12.98 -35.31 7.90
N ILE A 470 12.48 -36.20 7.02
CA ILE A 470 11.59 -35.80 5.92
C ILE A 470 10.25 -35.29 6.46
N SER A 471 9.65 -35.94 7.46
CA SER A 471 8.36 -35.52 8.02
C SER A 471 8.44 -34.22 8.85
N GLU A 472 9.54 -34.01 9.58
CA GLU A 472 9.82 -32.75 10.28
C GLU A 472 10.11 -31.57 9.33
N GLY A 473 10.58 -31.85 8.11
CA GLY A 473 11.01 -30.83 7.13
C GLY A 473 9.92 -29.86 6.67
N GLY A 474 8.64 -30.17 6.92
CA GLY A 474 7.49 -29.30 6.66
C GLY A 474 6.75 -29.57 5.35
N ALA A 475 5.66 -28.84 5.14
CA ALA A 475 4.81 -28.98 3.96
C ALA A 475 5.29 -28.14 2.77
N LEU A 476 4.89 -28.55 1.57
CA LEU A 476 5.01 -27.73 0.35
C LEU A 476 4.08 -26.52 0.41
N ILE A 477 4.48 -25.47 -0.29
CA ILE A 477 3.67 -24.27 -0.53
C ILE A 477 3.07 -24.36 -1.93
N ASN A 478 1.80 -23.98 -2.10
CA ASN A 478 1.16 -23.82 -3.41
C ASN A 478 1.20 -22.33 -3.83
N PRO A 479 2.04 -21.92 -4.81
CA PRO A 479 2.18 -20.51 -5.19
C PRO A 479 0.87 -19.85 -5.63
N GLU A 480 -0.06 -20.59 -6.23
CA GLU A 480 -1.34 -20.06 -6.72
C GLU A 480 -2.30 -19.65 -5.58
N ASN A 481 -2.13 -20.25 -4.40
CA ASN A 481 -2.89 -19.88 -3.18
C ASN A 481 -2.21 -18.73 -2.41
N GLU A 482 -0.89 -18.57 -2.57
CA GLU A 482 -0.09 -17.56 -1.89
C GLU A 482 -0.26 -16.17 -2.53
N ARG A 483 -1.26 -15.43 -2.03
CA ARG A 483 -1.40 -14.00 -2.31
C ARG A 483 -0.47 -13.18 -1.42
N TYR A 484 0.09 -12.11 -1.98
CA TYR A 484 0.90 -11.15 -1.24
C TYR A 484 0.04 -9.95 -0.80
N GLU A 485 0.28 -9.46 0.42
CA GLU A 485 -0.45 -8.31 0.95
C GLU A 485 -0.10 -7.02 0.18
N LYS A 486 -1.10 -6.16 0.07
CA LYS A 486 -1.05 -4.87 -0.64
C LYS A 486 -1.61 -3.76 0.26
N PRO A 487 -0.94 -3.44 1.38
CA PRO A 487 -1.43 -2.44 2.33
C PRO A 487 -1.42 -1.04 1.70
N THR A 488 -2.54 -0.33 1.78
CA THR A 488 -2.58 1.07 1.32
C THR A 488 -1.78 1.97 2.24
N THR A 489 -1.13 2.97 1.65
CA THR A 489 -0.42 4.05 2.33
C THR A 489 -1.04 5.42 2.00
N MET A 490 -2.27 5.42 1.48
CA MET A 490 -3.10 6.61 1.40
C MET A 490 -3.65 6.99 2.79
N PRO A 491 -3.84 8.28 3.09
CA PRO A 491 -4.57 8.69 4.28
C PRO A 491 -6.02 8.21 4.18
N ASN A 492 -6.64 7.86 5.32
CA ASN A 492 -8.08 7.85 5.38
C ASN A 492 -8.58 9.30 5.25
N VAL A 493 -9.63 9.51 4.48
CA VAL A 493 -10.28 10.81 4.32
C VAL A 493 -11.77 10.57 4.55
N GLU A 494 -12.25 11.03 5.69
CA GLU A 494 -13.66 10.98 6.07
C GLU A 494 -14.47 11.90 5.13
N ARG A 495 -15.66 11.44 4.73
CA ARG A 495 -16.57 12.16 3.83
C ARG A 495 -18.00 11.86 4.24
N GLY A 496 -18.84 12.88 4.28
CA GLY A 496 -20.29 12.69 4.25
C GLY A 496 -20.78 12.22 2.88
N ALA A 497 -22.05 11.82 2.82
CA ALA A 497 -22.72 11.56 1.55
C ALA A 497 -22.85 12.87 0.73
N ILE A 498 -22.82 12.79 -0.61
CA ILE A 498 -23.06 14.00 -1.42
C ILE A 498 -24.51 14.47 -1.25
N SER A 499 -24.73 15.79 -1.15
CA SER A 499 -26.03 16.38 -0.88
C SER A 499 -26.42 17.46 -1.90
N GLY A 500 -27.59 18.07 -1.71
CA GLY A 500 -28.04 19.27 -2.43
C GLY A 500 -28.00 19.18 -3.96
N GLU A 501 -27.51 20.24 -4.59
CA GLU A 501 -27.46 20.36 -6.06
C GLU A 501 -26.49 19.37 -6.71
N LEU A 502 -25.42 18.96 -6.01
CA LEU A 502 -24.47 17.98 -6.54
C LEU A 502 -25.11 16.59 -6.67
N LEU A 503 -25.81 16.13 -5.63
CA LEU A 503 -26.57 14.88 -5.69
C LEU A 503 -27.65 14.92 -6.80
N LYS A 504 -28.34 16.05 -6.95
CA LYS A 504 -29.32 16.29 -8.02
C LYS A 504 -28.68 16.22 -9.41
N SER A 505 -27.50 16.82 -9.59
CA SER A 505 -26.71 16.77 -10.84
C SER A 505 -26.27 15.35 -11.18
N GLN A 506 -25.72 14.60 -10.21
CA GLN A 506 -25.34 13.20 -10.40
C GLN A 506 -26.54 12.32 -10.75
N ARG A 507 -27.68 12.50 -10.08
CA ARG A 507 -28.94 11.80 -10.42
C ARG A 507 -29.46 12.14 -11.83
N ALA A 508 -29.29 13.38 -12.29
CA ALA A 508 -29.61 13.76 -13.67
C ALA A 508 -28.67 13.07 -14.69
N LYS A 509 -27.35 13.04 -14.44
CA LYS A 509 -26.38 12.31 -15.29
C LYS A 509 -26.72 10.83 -15.41
N MET A 510 -27.02 10.18 -14.27
CA MET A 510 -27.47 8.78 -14.25
C MET A 510 -28.75 8.54 -15.04
N GLN A 511 -29.72 9.47 -14.99
CA GLN A 511 -30.94 9.34 -15.76
C GLN A 511 -30.67 9.46 -17.27
N SER A 512 -29.78 10.36 -17.69
CA SER A 512 -29.33 10.47 -19.09
C SER A 512 -28.66 9.17 -19.57
N ILE A 513 -27.82 8.54 -18.75
CA ILE A 513 -27.24 7.21 -19.04
C ILE A 513 -28.35 6.15 -19.22
N ARG A 514 -29.32 6.07 -18.29
CA ARG A 514 -30.49 5.16 -18.39
C ARG A 514 -31.31 5.42 -19.65
N ASN A 515 -31.44 6.66 -20.10
CA ASN A 515 -32.14 7.02 -21.33
C ASN A 515 -31.41 6.48 -22.58
N ILE A 516 -30.08 6.58 -22.65
CA ILE A 516 -29.28 5.98 -23.74
C ILE A 516 -29.37 4.45 -23.71
N LEU A 517 -29.28 3.83 -22.53
CA LEU A 517 -29.40 2.37 -22.39
C LEU A 517 -30.76 1.86 -22.85
N SER A 518 -31.83 2.58 -22.53
CA SER A 518 -33.17 2.29 -23.03
C SER A 518 -33.23 2.36 -24.57
N LYS A 519 -32.66 3.42 -25.18
CA LYS A 519 -32.54 3.53 -26.65
C LYS A 519 -31.82 2.33 -27.26
N LEU A 520 -30.62 2.00 -26.76
CA LEU A 520 -29.80 0.87 -27.21
C LEU A 520 -30.52 -0.48 -27.14
N SER A 521 -31.34 -0.70 -26.10
CA SER A 521 -32.11 -1.94 -25.93
C SER A 521 -33.42 -1.95 -26.73
N SER A 522 -33.93 -0.79 -27.15
CA SER A 522 -35.20 -0.64 -27.88
C SER A 522 -35.05 -0.56 -29.41
N ASP A 523 -33.92 -0.06 -29.91
CA ASP A 523 -33.62 0.06 -31.33
C ASP A 523 -32.24 -0.55 -31.65
N PRO A 524 -32.16 -1.72 -32.31
CA PRO A 524 -30.89 -2.33 -32.69
C PRO A 524 -30.12 -1.48 -33.73
N ASN A 525 -30.80 -0.59 -34.45
CA ASN A 525 -30.17 0.33 -35.41
C ASN A 525 -29.69 1.65 -34.78
N TYR A 526 -29.89 1.84 -33.47
CA TYR A 526 -29.52 3.07 -32.78
C TYR A 526 -28.03 3.40 -32.99
N LYS A 527 -27.77 4.69 -33.23
CA LYS A 527 -26.43 5.26 -33.35
C LYS A 527 -26.23 6.36 -32.33
N PHE A 528 -25.09 6.30 -31.64
CA PHE A 528 -24.68 7.36 -30.74
C PHE A 528 -24.52 8.67 -31.50
N ASN A 529 -24.88 9.79 -30.87
CA ASN A 529 -24.82 11.12 -31.44
C ASN A 529 -24.40 12.12 -30.36
N ALA A 530 -23.92 13.30 -30.76
CA ALA A 530 -23.40 14.30 -29.83
C ALA A 530 -24.42 14.71 -28.76
N GLU A 531 -25.67 14.98 -29.14
CA GLU A 531 -26.69 15.55 -28.26
C GLU A 531 -27.20 14.55 -27.20
N ASP A 532 -27.21 13.24 -27.50
CA ASP A 532 -27.44 12.21 -26.48
C ASP A 532 -26.30 12.12 -25.45
N LEU A 533 -25.06 12.42 -25.84
CA LEU A 533 -23.88 12.32 -24.99
C LEU A 533 -23.61 13.59 -24.14
N ARG A 534 -24.00 14.78 -24.63
CA ARG A 534 -23.80 16.06 -23.92
C ARG A 534 -24.28 16.09 -22.46
N PRO A 535 -25.44 15.51 -22.07
CA PRO A 535 -25.92 15.56 -20.68
C PRO A 535 -25.12 14.74 -19.66
N ILE A 536 -24.10 13.99 -20.11
CA ILE A 536 -23.35 13.03 -19.29
C ILE A 536 -21.93 13.57 -19.01
N TYR A 537 -21.27 14.06 -20.05
CA TYR A 537 -19.89 14.54 -20.01
C TYR A 537 -19.81 15.99 -19.56
N ASP A 538 -18.81 16.30 -18.75
CA ASP A 538 -18.47 17.69 -18.41
C ASP A 538 -17.37 18.17 -19.36
N THR A 539 -17.65 19.22 -20.14
CA THR A 539 -16.69 19.85 -21.05
C THR A 539 -16.52 21.34 -20.74
N SER A 540 -16.81 21.77 -19.51
CA SER A 540 -16.74 23.18 -19.07
C SER A 540 -15.33 23.78 -19.11
N ASN A 541 -14.30 22.94 -19.17
CA ASN A 541 -12.89 23.28 -19.32
C ASN A 541 -12.40 23.33 -20.80
N LEU A 542 -13.26 22.99 -21.77
CA LEU A 542 -12.94 23.01 -23.20
C LEU A 542 -13.49 24.29 -23.86
N SER A 543 -12.92 24.68 -25.00
CA SER A 543 -13.60 25.66 -25.87
C SER A 543 -14.86 25.03 -26.49
N THR A 544 -15.79 25.85 -26.97
CA THR A 544 -16.98 25.37 -27.69
C THR A 544 -16.62 24.54 -28.93
N GLU A 545 -15.51 24.85 -29.58
CA GLU A 545 -15.00 24.12 -30.75
C GLU A 545 -14.43 22.75 -30.34
N ASP A 546 -13.55 22.72 -29.33
CA ASP A 546 -12.97 21.49 -28.78
C ASP A 546 -14.05 20.55 -28.21
N ALA A 547 -15.05 21.10 -27.51
CA ALA A 547 -16.17 20.33 -26.98
C ALA A 547 -17.01 19.70 -28.11
N ASN A 548 -17.29 20.43 -29.18
CA ASN A 548 -18.00 19.88 -30.34
C ASN A 548 -17.18 18.78 -31.04
N LEU A 549 -15.87 19.00 -31.24
CA LEU A 549 -14.95 18.02 -31.83
C LEU A 549 -14.84 16.76 -30.95
N PHE A 550 -14.82 16.92 -29.62
CA PHE A 550 -14.86 15.83 -28.65
C PHE A 550 -16.12 14.97 -28.84
N PHE A 551 -17.33 15.56 -28.84
CA PHE A 551 -18.58 14.81 -29.00
C PHE A 551 -18.72 14.18 -30.40
N GLU A 552 -18.22 14.83 -31.45
CA GLU A 552 -18.17 14.27 -32.80
C GLU A 552 -17.29 13.00 -32.85
N ARG A 553 -16.06 13.06 -32.31
CA ARG A 553 -15.13 11.92 -32.29
C ARG A 553 -15.62 10.80 -31.36
N LEU A 554 -16.15 11.15 -30.19
CA LEU A 554 -16.72 10.20 -29.23
C LEU A 554 -17.90 9.42 -29.84
N SER A 555 -18.84 10.12 -30.48
CA SER A 555 -19.98 9.46 -31.14
C SER A 555 -19.54 8.60 -32.32
N LYS A 556 -18.53 9.00 -33.09
CA LYS A 556 -17.94 8.16 -34.14
C LYS A 556 -17.26 6.89 -33.57
N LEU A 557 -16.48 7.01 -32.49
CA LEU A 557 -15.81 5.88 -31.82
C LEU A 557 -16.84 4.85 -31.32
N LEU A 558 -17.88 5.30 -30.64
CA LEU A 558 -18.96 4.45 -30.13
C LEU A 558 -19.82 3.82 -31.24
N ASN A 559 -19.79 4.39 -32.45
CA ASN A 559 -20.37 3.81 -33.66
C ASN A 559 -19.36 2.97 -34.48
N GLY A 560 -18.20 2.61 -33.90
CA GLY A 560 -17.23 1.66 -34.49
C GLY A 560 -16.18 2.27 -35.42
N ALA A 561 -15.97 3.60 -35.41
CA ALA A 561 -14.82 4.20 -36.09
C ALA A 561 -13.51 3.90 -35.34
N THR A 562 -12.45 3.54 -36.06
CA THR A 562 -11.15 3.23 -35.47
C THR A 562 -10.47 4.46 -34.87
N LEU A 563 -9.61 4.26 -33.87
CA LEU A 563 -8.82 5.35 -33.28
C LEU A 563 -7.92 6.06 -34.30
N LYS A 564 -7.53 5.35 -35.37
CA LYS A 564 -6.76 5.86 -36.51
C LYS A 564 -7.57 6.79 -37.42
N GLU A 565 -8.81 6.43 -37.74
CA GLU A 565 -9.72 7.27 -38.54
C GLU A 565 -10.10 8.57 -37.82
N LEU A 566 -10.10 8.56 -36.48
CA LEU A 566 -10.32 9.73 -35.63
C LEU A 566 -9.05 10.59 -35.43
N GLY A 567 -7.98 10.28 -36.16
CA GLY A 567 -6.75 11.09 -36.20
C GLY A 567 -5.83 10.91 -35.00
N THR A 568 -5.95 9.82 -34.24
CA THR A 568 -5.01 9.50 -33.15
C THR A 568 -3.92 8.54 -33.63
N ALA A 569 -2.72 8.69 -33.07
CA ALA A 569 -1.62 7.75 -33.23
C ALA A 569 -1.33 7.10 -31.86
N THR A 570 -1.85 5.90 -31.63
CA THR A 570 -1.60 5.20 -30.36
C THR A 570 -0.25 4.47 -30.40
N ALA A 571 0.55 4.64 -29.34
CA ALA A 571 1.77 3.85 -29.14
C ALA A 571 1.49 2.36 -28.82
N PHE A 572 0.24 2.08 -28.43
CA PHE A 572 -0.28 0.76 -28.14
C PHE A 572 -1.55 0.58 -28.97
N PRO A 573 -1.58 -0.30 -29.99
CA PRO A 573 -2.80 -0.57 -30.73
C PRO A 573 -3.76 -1.37 -29.84
N TYR A 574 -4.84 -0.73 -29.40
CA TYR A 574 -6.01 -1.45 -28.91
C TYR A 574 -6.65 -2.21 -30.07
N PRO A 575 -7.26 -3.39 -29.84
CA PRO A 575 -8.05 -4.05 -30.88
C PRO A 575 -9.24 -3.16 -31.24
N ASP A 576 -9.35 -2.76 -32.50
CA ASP A 576 -10.48 -1.96 -32.99
C ASP A 576 -11.80 -2.74 -32.80
N LEU A 577 -12.68 -2.23 -31.95
CA LEU A 577 -13.98 -2.82 -31.67
C LEU A 577 -15.00 -2.43 -32.74
N THR A 578 -15.79 -3.41 -33.21
CA THR A 578 -16.93 -3.13 -34.09
C THR A 578 -17.98 -2.27 -33.39
N ALA A 579 -18.85 -1.60 -34.16
CA ALA A 579 -19.95 -0.80 -33.60
C ALA A 579 -20.81 -1.59 -32.59
N GLU A 580 -21.03 -2.88 -32.83
CA GLU A 580 -21.82 -3.73 -31.92
C GLU A 580 -21.03 -4.09 -30.64
N GLN A 581 -19.73 -4.35 -30.76
CA GLN A 581 -18.86 -4.53 -29.59
C GLN A 581 -18.74 -3.25 -28.75
N GLN A 582 -18.72 -2.07 -29.38
CA GLN A 582 -18.76 -0.78 -28.68
C GLN A 582 -20.09 -0.59 -27.94
N LYS A 583 -21.24 -0.88 -28.56
CA LYS A 583 -22.56 -0.84 -27.90
C LYS A 583 -22.60 -1.78 -26.68
N ILE A 584 -22.23 -3.05 -26.86
CA ILE A 584 -22.25 -4.05 -25.78
C ILE A 584 -21.30 -3.66 -24.65
N SER A 585 -20.09 -3.18 -24.98
CA SER A 585 -19.14 -2.67 -23.99
C SER A 585 -19.71 -1.48 -23.21
N PHE A 586 -20.29 -0.50 -23.90
CA PHE A 586 -20.94 0.65 -23.29
C PHE A 586 -22.12 0.24 -22.40
N GLN A 587 -23.01 -0.65 -22.87
CA GLN A 587 -24.12 -1.17 -22.07
C GLN A 587 -23.63 -1.84 -20.79
N ASN A 588 -22.68 -2.76 -20.89
CA ASN A 588 -22.16 -3.52 -19.75
C ASN A 588 -21.45 -2.62 -18.73
N GLN A 589 -20.61 -1.69 -19.19
CA GLN A 589 -19.92 -0.73 -18.32
C GLN A 589 -20.93 0.19 -17.61
N MET A 590 -21.84 0.84 -18.35
CA MET A 590 -22.80 1.77 -17.75
C MET A 590 -23.76 1.07 -16.79
N ASN A 591 -24.18 -0.17 -17.07
CA ASN A 591 -25.00 -0.96 -16.14
C ASN A 591 -24.23 -1.24 -14.84
N ALA A 592 -22.98 -1.69 -14.90
CA ALA A 592 -22.16 -1.94 -13.71
C ALA A 592 -21.89 -0.68 -12.87
N TYR A 593 -21.77 0.49 -13.52
CA TYR A 593 -21.70 1.78 -12.82
C TYR A 593 -23.04 2.16 -12.17
N LEU A 594 -24.17 1.96 -12.85
CA LEU A 594 -25.50 2.30 -12.33
C LEU A 594 -25.98 1.37 -11.21
N GLU A 595 -25.59 0.09 -11.23
CA GLU A 595 -25.95 -0.92 -10.21
C GLU A 595 -25.48 -0.49 -8.81
N LYS A 596 -24.27 0.06 -8.72
CA LYS A 596 -23.65 0.46 -7.45
C LYS A 596 -23.72 1.96 -7.17
N ALA A 597 -24.46 2.73 -7.96
CA ALA A 597 -24.32 4.17 -7.93
C ALA A 597 -24.69 4.79 -6.58
N ASP A 598 -25.84 4.45 -5.99
CA ASP A 598 -26.23 5.00 -4.68
C ASP A 598 -25.27 4.54 -3.55
N GLU A 599 -24.59 3.39 -3.67
CA GLU A 599 -23.51 2.95 -2.76
C GLU A 599 -22.30 3.91 -2.78
N TYR A 600 -21.89 4.34 -3.98
CA TYR A 600 -20.74 5.25 -4.15
C TYR A 600 -21.10 6.72 -3.84
N LEU A 601 -22.31 7.16 -4.19
CA LEU A 601 -22.80 8.52 -3.88
C LEU A 601 -22.95 8.73 -2.36
N ALA A 602 -23.36 7.68 -1.62
CA ALA A 602 -23.37 7.68 -0.16
C ALA A 602 -21.96 7.76 0.47
N LYS A 603 -20.92 7.30 -0.25
CA LYS A 603 -19.49 7.35 0.17
C LYS A 603 -18.78 8.66 -0.24
N GLY A 604 -19.53 9.69 -0.59
CA GLY A 604 -19.01 10.99 -1.03
C GLY A 604 -18.39 10.97 -2.45
N GLN A 605 -18.59 9.90 -3.23
CA GLN A 605 -18.02 9.78 -4.57
C GLN A 605 -18.99 10.23 -5.65
N ILE A 606 -18.45 10.68 -6.78
CA ILE A 606 -19.21 11.17 -7.94
C ILE A 606 -18.80 10.48 -9.23
N LEU A 607 -19.70 10.44 -10.21
CA LEU A 607 -19.44 9.87 -11.53
C LEU A 607 -18.70 10.90 -12.39
N VAL A 608 -17.43 10.61 -12.71
CA VAL A 608 -16.52 11.50 -13.46
C VAL A 608 -16.21 10.90 -14.82
N PHE A 609 -16.62 11.59 -15.88
CA PHE A 609 -16.21 11.28 -17.25
C PHE A 609 -14.95 12.06 -17.62
N GLY A 610 -14.13 11.51 -18.53
CA GLY A 610 -12.97 12.21 -19.08
C GLY A 610 -13.34 13.11 -20.27
N THR A 611 -12.52 14.15 -20.51
CA THR A 611 -12.57 14.96 -21.74
C THR A 611 -11.65 14.41 -22.84
N ASP A 612 -11.22 13.16 -22.71
CA ASP A 612 -10.50 12.40 -23.73
C ASP A 612 -11.49 11.40 -24.35
N PHE A 613 -11.80 11.59 -25.63
CA PHE A 613 -12.81 10.78 -26.32
C PHE A 613 -12.35 9.32 -26.51
N THR A 614 -11.07 9.01 -26.34
CA THR A 614 -10.54 7.64 -26.44
C THR A 614 -10.91 6.77 -25.23
N ASN A 615 -11.37 7.37 -24.12
CA ASN A 615 -11.91 6.67 -22.96
C ASN A 615 -13.38 7.07 -22.71
N PRO A 616 -14.36 6.36 -23.34
CA PRO A 616 -15.78 6.71 -23.30
C PRO A 616 -16.51 6.23 -22.03
N TYR A 617 -15.77 5.87 -20.98
CA TYR A 617 -16.31 5.30 -19.74
C TYR A 617 -16.03 6.21 -18.54
N PRO A 618 -16.95 6.29 -17.56
CA PRO A 618 -16.70 7.05 -16.36
C PRO A 618 -15.68 6.33 -15.47
N ARG A 619 -15.26 7.06 -14.44
CA ARG A 619 -14.70 6.51 -13.19
C ARG A 619 -15.49 7.06 -12.01
N TRP A 620 -15.47 6.36 -10.90
CA TRP A 620 -15.76 6.99 -9.62
C TRP A 620 -14.62 7.94 -9.26
N GLY A 621 -14.98 9.14 -8.81
CA GLY A 621 -14.07 10.19 -8.39
C GLY A 621 -14.66 10.98 -7.22
N PHE A 622 -14.12 12.15 -6.96
CA PHE A 622 -14.45 12.95 -5.77
C PHE A 622 -14.95 14.34 -6.13
N ALA A 623 -15.74 14.95 -5.25
CA ALA A 623 -16.34 16.26 -5.48
C ALA A 623 -15.32 17.40 -5.33
N SER A 624 -14.48 17.32 -4.30
CA SER A 624 -13.34 18.20 -4.04
C SER A 624 -12.00 17.51 -4.33
N ASP A 625 -10.94 18.31 -4.46
CA ASP A 625 -9.57 17.79 -4.36
C ASP A 625 -9.24 17.30 -2.94
N ASP A 626 -9.88 17.88 -1.91
CA ASP A 626 -9.63 17.57 -0.51
C ASP A 626 -10.31 16.26 -0.05
N ASP A 627 -11.34 15.82 -0.77
CA ASP A 627 -11.93 14.49 -0.62
C ASP A 627 -11.00 13.37 -1.13
N ASN A 628 -10.09 13.70 -2.06
CA ASN A 628 -9.30 12.71 -2.80
C ASN A 628 -8.04 12.31 -2.02
N PRO A 629 -7.92 11.06 -1.52
CA PRO A 629 -6.79 10.65 -0.69
C PRO A 629 -5.43 10.79 -1.39
N ALA A 630 -5.40 10.66 -2.72
CA ALA A 630 -4.19 10.85 -3.49
C ALA A 630 -3.73 12.32 -3.47
N TYR A 631 -4.65 13.28 -3.61
CA TYR A 631 -4.33 14.71 -3.58
C TYR A 631 -4.06 15.21 -2.16
N VAL A 632 -4.80 14.74 -1.14
CA VAL A 632 -4.47 14.99 0.27
C VAL A 632 -3.05 14.51 0.58
N ARG A 633 -2.72 13.27 0.19
CA ARG A 633 -1.34 12.74 0.34
C ARG A 633 -0.32 13.61 -0.39
N GLN A 634 -0.56 14.03 -1.63
CA GLN A 634 0.39 14.90 -2.33
C GLN A 634 0.55 16.28 -1.65
N LYS A 635 -0.53 16.89 -1.15
CA LYS A 635 -0.46 18.14 -0.37
C LYS A 635 0.39 17.97 0.89
N GLU A 636 0.24 16.88 1.63
CA GLU A 636 1.10 16.60 2.80
C GLU A 636 2.55 16.25 2.42
N LEU A 637 2.78 15.53 1.32
CA LEU A 637 4.13 15.27 0.79
C LEU A 637 4.81 16.53 0.23
N ALA A 638 4.05 17.53 -0.24
CA ALA A 638 4.57 18.81 -0.68
C ALA A 638 5.09 19.67 0.49
N LYS A 639 4.43 19.62 1.65
CA LYS A 639 4.92 20.24 2.91
C LYS A 639 6.26 19.65 3.38
N LYS A 640 6.46 18.33 3.20
CA LYS A 640 7.68 17.60 3.62
C LYS A 640 8.92 17.88 2.75
N ARG A 641 8.82 18.67 1.67
CA ARG A 641 9.94 18.93 0.76
C ARG A 641 10.93 19.95 1.35
N GLY A 642 12.20 19.78 0.98
CA GLY A 642 13.27 20.75 1.26
C GLY A 642 13.07 22.10 0.57
N PHE A 643 12.25 22.12 -0.48
CA PHE A 643 11.58 23.29 -1.04
C PHE A 643 10.06 23.05 -0.92
N ALA A 644 9.51 23.33 0.27
CA ALA A 644 8.11 23.06 0.58
C ALA A 644 7.17 23.94 -0.25
N HIS A 645 5.97 23.43 -0.57
CA HIS A 645 4.96 24.25 -1.25
C HIS A 645 3.51 23.94 -0.90
N SER A 646 2.68 24.99 -0.98
CA SER A 646 1.23 24.99 -0.71
C SER A 646 0.41 25.45 -1.92
N GLY A 647 -0.90 25.61 -1.73
CA GLY A 647 -1.81 26.15 -2.74
C GLY A 647 -2.33 25.09 -3.73
N THR A 648 -2.99 25.56 -4.79
CA THR A 648 -3.66 24.71 -5.79
C THR A 648 -2.72 23.78 -6.56
N ASN A 649 -1.43 24.10 -6.61
CA ASN A 649 -0.40 23.29 -7.26
C ASN A 649 0.14 22.14 -6.38
N ALA A 650 -0.03 22.18 -5.06
CA ALA A 650 0.55 21.20 -4.13
C ALA A 650 -0.03 19.77 -4.25
N LYS A 651 -1.12 19.59 -5.01
CA LYS A 651 -1.65 18.27 -5.39
C LYS A 651 -0.94 17.63 -6.60
N TYR A 652 -0.05 18.36 -7.27
CA TYR A 652 0.65 17.92 -8.48
C TYR A 652 2.16 17.83 -8.27
N GLY A 653 2.79 16.89 -8.96
CA GLY A 653 4.24 16.79 -9.03
C GLY A 653 4.87 17.69 -10.11
N ARG A 654 6.18 17.85 -10.05
CA ARG A 654 6.99 18.46 -11.11
C ARG A 654 7.00 17.60 -12.37
N ASN A 655 6.94 18.24 -13.54
CA ASN A 655 7.17 17.58 -14.82
C ASN A 655 8.68 17.35 -15.07
N GLY A 656 9.03 16.52 -16.07
CA GLY A 656 10.41 16.10 -16.27
C GLY A 656 11.39 17.19 -16.73
N ASP A 657 10.89 18.32 -17.22
CA ASP A 657 11.70 19.50 -17.58
C ASP A 657 12.03 20.33 -16.33
N GLN A 658 11.03 20.55 -15.46
CA GLN A 658 11.22 21.15 -14.13
C GLN A 658 12.20 20.34 -13.27
N LEU A 659 12.14 19.00 -13.34
CA LEU A 659 13.10 18.12 -12.67
C LEU A 659 14.53 18.31 -13.21
N ALA A 660 14.73 18.31 -14.53
CA ALA A 660 16.05 18.47 -15.15
C ALA A 660 16.70 19.85 -14.88
N LYS A 661 15.87 20.88 -14.63
CA LYS A 661 16.27 22.26 -14.33
C LYS A 661 16.35 22.59 -12.84
N GLY A 662 15.80 21.76 -11.95
CA GLY A 662 15.62 22.10 -10.54
C GLY A 662 14.68 23.29 -10.34
N ASP A 663 13.52 23.29 -10.99
CA ASP A 663 12.41 24.23 -10.74
C ASP A 663 11.43 23.61 -9.73
N TYR A 664 11.02 24.37 -8.71
CA TYR A 664 10.12 23.91 -7.64
C TYR A 664 8.81 24.74 -7.67
N PRO A 665 7.61 24.12 -7.63
CA PRO A 665 6.35 24.87 -7.63
C PRO A 665 6.26 25.81 -6.42
N GLY A 666 5.73 27.02 -6.61
CA GLY A 666 5.68 28.04 -5.54
C GLY A 666 7.03 28.68 -5.18
N TRP A 667 8.08 28.46 -5.98
CA TRP A 667 9.40 29.09 -5.79
C TRP A 667 9.89 29.78 -7.07
N SER A 668 10.34 31.02 -6.93
CA SER A 668 11.06 31.76 -7.97
C SER A 668 12.57 31.62 -7.76
N LYS A 669 13.31 31.22 -8.80
CA LYS A 669 14.77 31.05 -8.74
C LYS A 669 15.53 32.09 -9.57
N LYS A 670 16.70 32.51 -9.07
CA LYS A 670 17.60 33.45 -9.75
C LYS A 670 19.04 32.97 -9.66
N MET A 671 19.78 32.99 -10.75
CA MET A 671 21.23 32.72 -10.71
C MET A 671 21.92 33.89 -10.00
N VAL A 672 22.74 33.58 -8.99
CA VAL A 672 23.49 34.55 -8.17
C VAL A 672 24.99 34.30 -8.21
N THR A 673 25.48 33.55 -9.19
CA THR A 673 26.91 33.31 -9.38
C THR A 673 27.62 34.61 -9.78
N ASP A 674 28.44 35.14 -8.87
CA ASP A 674 29.36 36.25 -9.11
C ASP A 674 30.82 35.81 -8.85
N ARG A 675 31.77 36.74 -8.96
CA ARG A 675 33.22 36.46 -8.87
C ARG A 675 33.65 35.75 -7.58
N LYS A 676 32.93 35.88 -6.46
CA LYS A 676 33.27 35.17 -5.22
C LYS A 676 32.95 33.67 -5.29
N TYR A 677 32.05 33.27 -6.18
CA TYR A 677 31.63 31.89 -6.41
C TYR A 677 32.36 31.22 -7.59
N TYR A 678 33.54 31.72 -8.00
CA TYR A 678 34.35 31.12 -9.06
C TYR A 678 35.51 30.31 -8.45
N PRO A 679 35.44 28.97 -8.31
CA PRO A 679 36.43 28.18 -7.56
C PRO A 679 37.87 28.38 -8.04
N ASN A 680 38.03 28.47 -9.36
CA ASN A 680 39.29 28.70 -10.08
C ASN A 680 39.32 30.07 -10.79
N GLY A 681 38.54 31.05 -10.33
CA GLY A 681 38.41 32.37 -10.97
C GLY A 681 37.71 32.37 -12.35
N LYS A 682 37.36 31.20 -12.89
CA LYS A 682 36.55 31.03 -14.12
C LYS A 682 35.07 31.05 -13.78
N ALA A 683 34.30 31.87 -14.49
CA ALA A 683 32.84 31.85 -14.43
C ALA A 683 32.28 30.53 -15.00
N PRO A 684 31.15 30.01 -14.48
CA PRO A 684 30.41 28.97 -15.19
C PRO A 684 29.78 29.54 -16.46
N THR A 685 29.52 28.68 -17.44
CA THR A 685 28.71 29.03 -18.62
C THR A 685 27.72 27.92 -18.88
N TRP A 686 26.42 28.26 -18.87
CA TRP A 686 25.35 27.33 -19.18
C TRP A 686 25.18 27.22 -20.70
N LYS A 687 25.13 26.00 -21.23
CA LYS A 687 24.81 25.72 -22.64
C LYS A 687 23.79 24.60 -22.74
N ASN A 688 23.04 24.59 -23.83
CA ASN A 688 22.20 23.47 -24.24
C ASN A 688 22.79 22.85 -25.50
N ASP A 689 22.72 21.52 -25.66
CA ASP A 689 22.98 20.85 -26.94
C ASP A 689 21.70 20.63 -27.76
N SER A 690 21.82 19.96 -28.92
CA SER A 690 20.71 19.65 -29.82
C SER A 690 19.69 18.66 -29.26
N SER A 691 20.00 17.98 -28.16
CA SER A 691 19.06 17.18 -27.35
C SER A 691 18.47 17.98 -26.18
N GLY A 692 18.62 19.31 -26.17
CA GLY A 692 18.15 20.17 -25.08
C GLY A 692 18.86 19.96 -23.74
N ARG A 693 19.82 19.02 -23.66
CA ARG A 693 20.55 18.71 -22.43
C ARG A 693 21.38 19.92 -22.03
N GLN A 694 21.26 20.29 -20.76
CA GLN A 694 21.98 21.41 -20.18
C GLN A 694 23.34 20.97 -19.64
N TRP A 695 24.36 21.77 -19.95
CA TRP A 695 25.75 21.58 -19.53
C TRP A 695 26.26 22.81 -18.79
N ILE A 696 27.17 22.62 -17.82
CA ILE A 696 27.87 23.72 -17.14
C ILE A 696 29.37 23.67 -17.48
N GLU A 697 29.79 24.58 -18.36
CA GLU A 697 31.20 24.80 -18.71
C GLU A 697 31.91 25.73 -17.70
N GLY A 698 33.19 26.03 -17.96
CA GLY A 698 34.00 26.90 -17.11
C GLY A 698 34.40 26.18 -15.82
N SER A 699 33.95 26.70 -14.67
CA SER A 699 34.05 26.00 -13.38
C SER A 699 33.21 24.71 -13.32
N GLY A 700 32.10 24.64 -14.08
CA GLY A 700 31.09 23.59 -13.93
C GLY A 700 30.27 23.65 -12.63
N ILE A 701 30.42 24.73 -11.85
CA ILE A 701 29.68 25.00 -10.61
C ILE A 701 29.03 26.38 -10.73
N SER A 702 27.72 26.48 -10.44
CA SER A 702 26.96 27.75 -10.39
C SER A 702 26.02 27.80 -9.19
N VAL A 703 25.71 29.00 -8.69
CA VAL A 703 24.87 29.19 -7.49
C VAL A 703 23.55 29.87 -7.86
N TRP A 704 22.46 29.35 -7.32
CA TRP A 704 21.10 29.85 -7.50
C TRP A 704 20.46 30.16 -6.15
N GLU A 705 19.81 31.31 -6.06
CA GLU A 705 18.97 31.71 -4.93
C GLU A 705 17.50 31.43 -5.27
N TYR A 706 16.82 30.75 -4.35
CA TYR A 706 15.40 30.43 -4.41
C TYR A 706 14.67 31.31 -3.40
N THR A 707 13.60 31.97 -3.86
CA THR A 707 12.70 32.80 -3.06
C THR A 707 11.30 32.21 -3.17
N PRO A 708 10.58 31.99 -2.05
CA PRO A 708 9.20 31.52 -2.11
C PRO A 708 8.30 32.60 -2.71
N ASN A 709 7.25 32.20 -3.41
CA ASN A 709 6.22 33.10 -3.91
C ASN A 709 5.23 33.48 -2.79
N ASP A 710 4.50 34.58 -2.95
CA ASP A 710 3.53 35.08 -1.95
C ASP A 710 2.35 34.11 -1.70
N ASP A 711 2.02 33.23 -2.65
CA ASP A 711 1.02 32.17 -2.52
C ASP A 711 1.55 30.89 -1.84
N ASN A 712 2.87 30.83 -1.58
CA ASN A 712 3.54 29.69 -1.00
C ASN A 712 3.81 29.88 0.51
N PHE A 713 2.75 29.79 1.32
CA PHE A 713 2.83 29.86 2.79
C PHE A 713 3.83 28.88 3.42
N GLU A 714 4.02 27.69 2.87
CA GLU A 714 4.97 26.70 3.41
C GLU A 714 6.43 27.05 3.05
N GLY A 715 6.67 27.55 1.83
CA GLY A 715 7.97 28.07 1.44
C GLY A 715 8.34 29.37 2.17
N LEU A 716 7.35 30.23 2.46
CA LEU A 716 7.55 31.45 3.25
C LEU A 716 8.09 31.16 4.67
N LYS A 717 7.69 30.03 5.30
CA LYS A 717 8.28 29.55 6.56
C LYS A 717 9.75 29.13 6.44
N GLN A 718 10.14 28.60 5.28
CA GLN A 718 11.53 28.19 4.99
C GLN A 718 12.42 29.37 4.56
N GLY A 719 11.83 30.48 4.10
CA GLY A 719 12.56 31.67 3.68
C GLY A 719 13.40 31.45 2.41
N LYS A 720 14.40 32.31 2.19
CA LYS A 720 15.31 32.21 1.03
C LYS A 720 16.34 31.10 1.23
N GLN A 721 16.59 30.32 0.17
CA GLN A 721 17.57 29.24 0.16
C GLN A 721 18.56 29.40 -1.01
N LYS A 722 19.77 28.83 -0.87
CA LYS A 722 20.79 28.83 -1.93
C LYS A 722 21.25 27.42 -2.26
N MET A 723 21.30 27.09 -3.55
CA MET A 723 21.72 25.79 -4.06
C MET A 723 22.87 25.93 -5.06
N ALA A 724 23.91 25.12 -4.88
CA ALA A 724 24.94 24.91 -5.89
C ALA A 724 24.47 23.87 -6.91
N PHE A 725 24.62 24.17 -8.20
CA PHE A 725 24.47 23.23 -9.30
C PHE A 725 25.85 22.82 -9.80
N MET A 726 26.13 21.53 -9.80
CA MET A 726 27.37 20.91 -10.31
C MET A 726 27.06 20.03 -11.53
N ASP A 727 27.84 20.19 -12.60
CA ASP A 727 27.84 19.25 -13.73
C ASP A 727 28.92 18.17 -13.50
N ALA A 728 28.50 16.94 -13.19
CA ALA A 728 29.42 15.83 -12.93
C ALA A 728 30.26 15.44 -14.15
N SER A 729 29.85 15.83 -15.36
CA SER A 729 30.62 15.60 -16.57
C SER A 729 31.81 16.58 -16.72
N ASN A 730 31.92 17.59 -15.85
CA ASN A 730 33.01 18.56 -15.82
C ASN A 730 34.04 18.16 -14.74
N PRO A 731 35.26 17.72 -15.10
CA PRO A 731 36.23 17.17 -14.16
C PRO A 731 36.82 18.20 -13.19
N ASN A 732 36.66 19.51 -13.45
CA ASN A 732 37.03 20.55 -12.49
C ASN A 732 35.97 20.66 -11.38
N ALA A 733 34.69 20.66 -11.77
CA ALA A 733 33.57 20.70 -10.83
C ALA A 733 33.63 19.54 -9.82
N VAL A 734 33.82 18.32 -10.32
CA VAL A 734 34.03 17.09 -9.51
C VAL A 734 35.17 17.24 -8.50
N ARG A 735 36.30 17.83 -8.92
CA ARG A 735 37.48 18.04 -8.05
C ARG A 735 37.27 19.15 -7.01
N GLU A 736 36.49 20.17 -7.34
CA GLU A 736 36.46 21.44 -6.59
C GLU A 736 35.24 21.58 -5.68
N ILE A 737 34.16 20.82 -5.89
CA ILE A 737 32.87 21.02 -5.20
C ILE A 737 32.96 20.98 -3.67
N ILE A 738 33.73 20.05 -3.08
CA ILE A 738 33.88 19.96 -1.62
C ILE A 738 34.66 21.16 -1.06
N SER A 739 35.72 21.60 -1.75
CA SER A 739 36.47 22.82 -1.37
C SER A 739 35.61 24.08 -1.53
N PHE A 740 34.74 24.10 -2.54
CA PHE A 740 33.81 25.20 -2.80
C PHE A 740 32.72 25.30 -1.72
N LEU A 741 32.02 24.20 -1.41
CA LEU A 741 30.94 24.22 -0.41
C LEU A 741 31.46 24.54 1.01
N ASN A 742 32.67 24.11 1.35
CA ASN A 742 33.33 24.49 2.61
C ASN A 742 33.71 25.98 2.70
N LYS A 743 33.84 26.69 1.56
CA LYS A 743 34.09 28.15 1.50
C LYS A 743 32.80 28.98 1.48
N HIS A 744 31.65 28.34 1.24
CA HIS A 744 30.35 28.99 1.06
C HIS A 744 29.29 28.35 1.97
N PRO A 745 29.39 28.55 3.30
CA PRO A 745 28.46 27.96 4.27
C PRO A 745 27.02 28.49 4.14
N GLU A 746 26.79 29.55 3.37
CA GLU A 746 25.46 30.06 3.05
C GLU A 746 24.73 29.25 1.96
N ILE A 747 25.37 28.24 1.38
CA ILE A 747 24.78 27.29 0.43
C ILE A 747 24.26 26.07 1.20
N THR A 748 22.95 25.85 1.17
CA THR A 748 22.25 24.79 1.91
C THR A 748 21.77 23.64 1.02
N GLY A 749 21.86 23.79 -0.31
CA GLY A 749 21.51 22.76 -1.29
C GLY A 749 22.62 22.41 -2.27
N LEU A 750 22.63 21.18 -2.76
CA LEU A 750 23.50 20.70 -3.84
C LEU A 750 22.68 19.90 -4.87
N PHE A 751 22.71 20.34 -6.12
CA PHE A 751 22.18 19.61 -7.27
C PHE A 751 23.35 19.12 -8.14
N ILE A 752 23.55 17.81 -8.22
CA ILE A 752 24.50 17.17 -9.12
C ILE A 752 23.74 16.67 -10.35
N LYS A 753 24.07 17.15 -11.54
CA LYS A 753 23.50 16.68 -12.82
C LYS A 753 24.54 16.00 -13.70
N ASN A 754 24.07 15.29 -14.73
CA ASN A 754 24.93 14.62 -15.72
C ASN A 754 25.88 13.57 -15.09
N ILE A 755 25.42 12.84 -14.06
CA ILE A 755 26.21 11.76 -13.43
C ILE A 755 26.24 10.57 -14.39
N GLY A 756 27.44 10.20 -14.84
CA GLY A 756 27.67 9.05 -15.70
C GLY A 756 27.54 9.30 -17.20
N THR A 757 27.19 10.51 -17.66
CA THR A 757 26.94 10.80 -19.10
C THR A 757 28.13 10.52 -20.01
N LYS A 758 29.36 10.69 -19.50
CA LYS A 758 30.62 10.47 -20.23
C LYS A 758 31.33 9.16 -19.87
N ASN A 759 30.92 8.53 -18.77
CA ASN A 759 31.45 7.27 -18.28
C ASN A 759 30.36 6.61 -17.40
N PRO A 760 29.71 5.51 -17.83
CA PRO A 760 28.69 4.83 -17.03
C PRO A 760 29.17 4.38 -15.64
N ASP A 761 30.48 4.18 -15.48
CA ASP A 761 31.18 3.85 -14.22
C ASP A 761 31.78 5.10 -13.56
N GLN A 762 31.07 6.24 -13.62
CA GLN A 762 31.47 7.44 -12.89
C GLN A 762 31.20 7.28 -11.40
N ASP A 763 32.27 7.21 -10.63
CA ASP A 763 32.21 7.24 -9.17
C ASP A 763 32.05 8.68 -8.63
N ILE A 764 31.25 8.82 -7.58
CA ILE A 764 31.04 10.05 -6.79
C ILE A 764 31.14 9.80 -5.28
N THR A 765 31.63 8.63 -4.85
CA THR A 765 31.80 8.22 -3.44
C THR A 765 32.50 9.29 -2.60
N ASP A 766 33.63 9.82 -3.08
CA ASP A 766 34.37 10.87 -2.38
C ASP A 766 33.52 12.14 -2.14
N ILE A 767 32.73 12.55 -3.15
CA ILE A 767 31.85 13.72 -3.02
C ILE A 767 30.77 13.43 -1.97
N LEU A 768 30.08 12.29 -2.04
CA LEU A 768 28.97 12.00 -1.14
C LEU A 768 29.43 11.79 0.32
N ARG A 769 30.57 11.13 0.51
CA ARG A 769 31.23 10.98 1.81
C ARG A 769 31.70 12.30 2.40
N ASP A 770 32.23 13.21 1.57
CA ASP A 770 32.86 14.45 2.06
C ASP A 770 31.92 15.68 1.96
N ILE A 771 30.63 15.49 1.63
CA ILE A 771 29.59 16.54 1.68
C ILE A 771 29.57 17.25 3.05
N PRO A 772 29.68 18.59 3.11
CA PRO A 772 29.58 19.36 4.33
C PRO A 772 28.17 19.37 4.96
N SER A 773 28.10 19.47 6.29
CA SER A 773 26.85 19.28 7.05
C SER A 773 25.81 20.41 6.93
N GLN A 774 26.17 21.57 6.36
CA GLN A 774 25.21 22.63 5.99
C GLN A 774 24.32 22.25 4.79
N ILE A 775 24.72 21.26 3.98
CA ILE A 775 23.90 20.77 2.87
C ILE A 775 22.75 19.93 3.42
N LYS A 776 21.53 20.47 3.36
CA LYS A 776 20.30 19.80 3.82
C LYS A 776 19.45 19.25 2.67
N ASN A 777 19.62 19.79 1.48
CA ASN A 777 18.89 19.39 0.28
C ASN A 777 19.88 18.86 -0.78
N LEU A 778 19.74 17.59 -1.18
CA LEU A 778 20.60 16.93 -2.15
C LEU A 778 19.78 16.37 -3.32
N SER A 779 20.11 16.77 -4.55
CA SER A 779 19.51 16.25 -5.79
C SER A 779 20.57 15.60 -6.66
N LEU A 780 20.36 14.35 -7.07
CA LEU A 780 21.31 13.56 -7.87
C LEU A 780 20.67 13.11 -9.19
N GLY A 781 21.21 13.55 -10.33
CA GLY A 781 20.72 13.28 -11.67
C GLY A 781 21.61 12.32 -12.47
N PHE A 782 21.16 11.07 -12.62
CA PHE A 782 21.91 9.97 -13.22
C PHE A 782 21.54 9.67 -14.68
N ASP A 783 22.55 9.56 -15.54
CA ASP A 783 22.45 9.01 -16.90
C ASP A 783 22.93 7.54 -16.97
N THR A 784 23.18 6.91 -15.82
CA THR A 784 23.63 5.52 -15.64
C THR A 784 22.78 4.81 -14.59
N GLN A 785 22.65 3.47 -14.69
CA GLN A 785 22.06 2.64 -13.62
C GLN A 785 23.06 2.33 -12.49
N LYS A 786 24.35 2.68 -12.65
CA LYS A 786 25.39 2.45 -11.64
C LYS A 786 25.42 3.59 -10.63
N ILE A 787 24.74 3.41 -9.49
CA ILE A 787 24.51 4.45 -8.47
C ILE A 787 25.67 4.51 -7.45
N LEU A 788 26.90 4.57 -7.96
CA LEU A 788 28.13 4.45 -7.16
C LEU A 788 28.21 5.53 -6.07
N GLY A 789 28.70 5.13 -4.88
CA GLY A 789 28.87 6.02 -3.72
C GLY A 789 27.62 6.35 -2.93
N LEU A 790 26.40 5.96 -3.36
CA LEU A 790 25.16 6.34 -2.69
C LEU A 790 25.07 5.84 -1.24
N GLY A 791 25.73 4.72 -0.91
CA GLY A 791 25.81 4.18 0.46
C GLY A 791 26.45 5.13 1.48
N GLU A 792 27.28 6.09 1.05
CA GLU A 792 27.94 7.05 1.94
C GLU A 792 26.96 8.05 2.59
N LEU A 793 25.74 8.19 2.04
CA LEU A 793 24.68 8.99 2.65
C LEU A 793 24.19 8.41 3.99
N ARG A 794 24.46 7.12 4.30
CA ARG A 794 24.06 6.46 5.56
C ARG A 794 24.50 7.22 6.83
N ASN A 795 25.62 7.95 6.75
CA ASN A 795 26.22 8.72 7.84
C ASN A 795 25.99 10.25 7.71
N LYS A 796 25.01 10.68 6.90
CA LYS A 796 24.71 12.08 6.60
C LYS A 796 23.24 12.40 6.91
N THR A 797 22.98 13.60 7.43
CA THR A 797 21.62 14.05 7.77
C THR A 797 21.09 15.07 6.76
N PHE A 798 20.09 14.68 5.97
CA PHE A 798 19.43 15.53 4.97
C PHE A 798 17.95 15.73 5.31
N THR A 799 17.46 16.94 5.11
CA THR A 799 16.02 17.24 5.09
C THR A 799 15.37 16.62 3.86
N GLN A 800 16.03 16.72 2.69
CA GLN A 800 15.58 16.08 1.45
C GLN A 800 16.73 15.46 0.67
N VAL A 801 16.54 14.22 0.23
CA VAL A 801 17.28 13.63 -0.90
C VAL A 801 16.33 13.47 -2.09
N GLU A 802 16.82 13.70 -3.30
CA GLU A 802 16.09 13.59 -4.56
C GLU A 802 16.94 12.79 -5.57
N LEU A 803 16.36 11.76 -6.17
CA LEU A 803 17.06 10.84 -7.09
C LEU A 803 16.38 10.86 -8.45
N LEU A 804 17.05 11.41 -9.45
CA LEU A 804 16.54 11.65 -10.80
C LEU A 804 17.36 10.85 -11.82
N THR A 805 16.74 10.54 -12.96
CA THR A 805 17.45 9.93 -14.09
C THR A 805 16.91 10.41 -15.43
N SER A 806 17.78 10.46 -16.46
CA SER A 806 17.38 10.62 -17.87
C SER A 806 17.16 9.27 -18.60
N LEU A 807 17.33 8.14 -17.90
CA LEU A 807 16.98 6.81 -18.38
C LEU A 807 15.51 6.49 -18.02
N ARG A 808 15.01 5.31 -18.42
CA ARG A 808 13.69 4.84 -17.98
C ARG A 808 13.70 4.70 -16.45
N ASN A 809 12.86 5.43 -15.73
CA ASN A 809 12.91 5.50 -14.26
C ASN A 809 12.17 4.37 -13.53
N ALA A 810 11.26 3.69 -14.22
CA ALA A 810 10.76 2.38 -13.82
C ALA A 810 11.41 1.33 -14.73
N ASP A 811 12.44 0.67 -14.21
CA ASP A 811 13.23 -0.35 -14.90
C ASP A 811 13.87 -1.30 -13.88
N ASP A 812 13.62 -2.60 -14.02
CA ASP A 812 13.88 -3.59 -12.98
C ASP A 812 14.47 -4.91 -13.51
N ASN A 813 15.05 -4.92 -14.72
CA ASN A 813 15.35 -6.10 -15.55
C ASN A 813 16.22 -7.22 -14.93
N ILE A 814 16.62 -7.14 -13.65
CA ILE A 814 17.19 -8.25 -12.89
C ILE A 814 16.28 -9.48 -12.99
N GLY A 815 16.80 -10.56 -13.57
CA GLY A 815 16.09 -11.82 -13.78
C GLY A 815 15.21 -11.87 -15.03
N ASP A 816 15.05 -10.78 -15.79
CA ASP A 816 14.14 -10.71 -16.94
C ASP A 816 14.92 -10.49 -18.25
N ALA A 817 14.94 -11.52 -19.09
CA ALA A 817 15.97 -11.73 -20.11
C ALA A 817 15.80 -10.95 -21.43
N SER A 818 14.95 -9.91 -21.48
CA SER A 818 14.41 -9.36 -22.74
C SER A 818 15.03 -8.03 -23.21
N LEU A 819 15.77 -7.29 -22.38
CA LEU A 819 16.25 -5.94 -22.70
C LEU A 819 17.74 -5.70 -22.40
N PRO A 820 18.67 -6.00 -23.33
CA PRO A 820 20.14 -5.88 -23.15
C PRO A 820 20.72 -4.48 -22.85
N ARG A 821 19.88 -3.45 -22.71
CA ARG A 821 20.28 -2.05 -22.44
C ARG A 821 20.26 -1.67 -20.96
N TYR A 822 19.66 -2.48 -20.09
CA TYR A 822 19.34 -2.09 -18.70
C TYR A 822 19.64 -3.21 -17.69
N ASN A 823 20.76 -3.90 -17.88
CA ASN A 823 21.07 -5.18 -17.23
C ASN A 823 21.23 -5.11 -15.69
N TYR A 824 21.26 -3.92 -15.10
CA TYR A 824 21.44 -3.72 -13.65
C TYR A 824 20.12 -3.50 -12.90
N GLY A 825 19.10 -2.91 -13.55
CA GLY A 825 17.86 -2.44 -12.92
C GLY A 825 18.09 -1.34 -11.86
N TRP A 826 17.01 -0.67 -11.44
CA TRP A 826 17.06 0.27 -10.33
C TRP A 826 16.97 -0.45 -8.98
N GLY A 827 18.13 -0.59 -8.33
CA GLY A 827 18.27 -1.11 -6.98
C GLY A 827 18.97 -0.14 -6.03
N ILE A 828 18.68 -0.28 -4.73
CA ILE A 828 19.09 0.63 -3.66
C ILE A 828 19.55 -0.14 -2.42
N ASP A 829 20.62 0.32 -1.77
CA ASP A 829 20.86 -0.01 -0.36
C ASP A 829 20.04 0.96 0.50
N PRO A 830 18.96 0.53 1.17
CA PRO A 830 18.06 1.46 1.85
C PRO A 830 18.70 2.12 3.07
N ILE A 831 19.79 1.56 3.62
CA ILE A 831 20.49 2.15 4.78
C ILE A 831 21.07 3.54 4.46
N ALA A 832 21.31 3.83 3.17
CA ALA A 832 21.69 5.15 2.67
C ALA A 832 20.72 6.26 3.11
N PHE A 833 19.46 5.94 3.42
CA PHE A 833 18.44 6.92 3.80
C PHE A 833 18.00 6.84 5.27
N GLN A 834 18.70 6.08 6.13
CA GLN A 834 18.33 5.97 7.56
C GLN A 834 18.29 7.33 8.29
N ASN A 835 19.13 8.28 7.86
CA ASN A 835 19.27 9.63 8.42
C ASN A 835 18.64 10.73 7.52
N VAL A 836 17.76 10.36 6.58
CA VAL A 836 17.07 11.28 5.68
C VAL A 836 15.63 11.51 6.15
N SER A 837 15.20 12.76 6.27
CA SER A 837 13.83 13.08 6.70
C SER A 837 12.78 12.73 5.63
N TYR A 838 13.10 12.97 4.35
CA TYR A 838 12.23 12.65 3.21
C TYR A 838 13.02 12.39 1.92
N VAL A 839 12.66 11.36 1.16
CA VAL A 839 13.14 11.17 -0.23
C VAL A 839 12.05 11.65 -1.19
N ALA A 840 12.32 12.75 -1.91
CA ALA A 840 11.35 13.38 -2.78
C ALA A 840 11.19 12.61 -4.10
N HIS A 841 9.94 12.34 -4.46
CA HIS A 841 9.54 11.65 -5.69
C HIS A 841 8.29 12.32 -6.28
N ASP A 842 8.33 12.65 -7.57
CA ASP A 842 7.23 13.21 -8.35
C ASP A 842 6.65 12.15 -9.30
N TRP A 843 5.31 12.12 -9.46
CA TRP A 843 4.68 11.12 -10.32
C TRP A 843 4.81 11.48 -11.81
N ILE A 844 5.99 11.25 -12.38
CA ILE A 844 6.29 11.43 -13.80
C ILE A 844 7.19 10.31 -14.33
N ALA A 845 6.94 9.88 -15.56
CA ALA A 845 7.82 8.95 -16.27
C ALA A 845 8.87 9.76 -17.06
N THR A 846 10.14 9.36 -17.01
CA THR A 846 11.20 10.02 -17.80
C THR A 846 10.91 10.02 -19.30
N LYS A 847 10.22 8.96 -19.77
CA LYS A 847 9.67 8.82 -21.12
C LYS A 847 8.21 8.43 -21.00
N GLY A 848 7.36 9.46 -20.89
CA GLY A 848 5.90 9.36 -20.83
C GLY A 848 5.27 9.60 -22.20
N TRP A 849 3.94 9.71 -22.23
CA TRP A 849 3.18 10.04 -23.45
C TRP A 849 3.35 11.51 -23.84
N ASP A 850 3.50 12.37 -22.84
CA ASP A 850 3.71 13.81 -22.89
C ASP A 850 5.04 14.25 -23.52
N ASN A 851 6.04 13.36 -23.56
CA ASN A 851 7.32 13.60 -24.23
C ASN A 851 7.69 12.53 -25.27
N GLN A 852 6.74 11.68 -25.68
CA GLN A 852 6.96 10.60 -26.63
C GLN A 852 7.29 11.14 -28.04
N GLY A 853 8.58 11.13 -28.38
CA GLY A 853 9.09 11.64 -29.66
C GLY A 853 9.81 12.99 -29.56
N SER A 854 9.85 13.62 -28.38
CA SER A 854 10.70 14.78 -28.14
C SER A 854 12.18 14.40 -28.20
N SER A 855 13.01 15.21 -28.85
CA SER A 855 14.47 15.08 -28.81
C SER A 855 15.09 15.64 -27.53
N SER A 856 14.30 16.33 -26.69
CA SER A 856 14.74 16.93 -25.45
C SER A 856 15.00 15.89 -24.35
N VAL A 857 16.05 16.08 -23.56
CA VAL A 857 16.34 15.29 -22.36
C VAL A 857 15.47 15.75 -21.19
N TYR A 858 14.52 14.90 -20.80
CA TYR A 858 13.74 15.04 -19.56
C TYR A 858 14.34 14.14 -18.47
N TYR A 859 14.11 14.51 -17.21
CA TYR A 859 14.43 13.68 -16.05
C TYR A 859 13.14 13.11 -15.44
N GLY A 860 13.19 11.91 -14.86
CA GLY A 860 12.14 11.37 -14.00
C GLY A 860 12.76 10.79 -12.72
N PRO A 861 12.02 10.75 -11.59
CA PRO A 861 12.56 10.28 -10.34
C PRO A 861 12.62 8.74 -10.32
N ILE A 862 13.74 8.21 -9.84
CA ILE A 862 14.03 6.76 -9.85
C ILE A 862 13.00 6.02 -8.98
N GLN A 863 12.49 4.90 -9.49
CA GLN A 863 11.61 3.98 -8.76
C GLN A 863 12.37 2.68 -8.50
N PHE A 864 12.69 2.40 -7.25
CA PHE A 864 13.40 1.18 -6.90
C PHE A 864 12.43 0.00 -6.86
N ASN A 865 12.75 -1.03 -7.64
CA ASN A 865 12.05 -2.33 -7.58
C ASN A 865 12.93 -3.45 -7.02
N VAL A 866 14.15 -3.10 -6.58
CA VAL A 866 15.17 -4.03 -6.08
C VAL A 866 15.76 -3.50 -4.76
N ILE A 867 15.74 -4.31 -3.70
CA ILE A 867 16.56 -4.07 -2.50
C ILE A 867 17.95 -4.65 -2.75
N ARG A 868 18.98 -3.80 -2.81
CA ARG A 868 20.39 -4.17 -3.07
C ARG A 868 21.31 -3.61 -1.98
N PRO A 869 21.57 -4.34 -0.88
CA PRO A 869 22.55 -3.92 0.10
C PRO A 869 23.97 -3.92 -0.50
N GLY A 870 24.78 -2.93 -0.14
CA GLY A 870 26.14 -2.76 -0.64
C GLY A 870 27.14 -3.76 -0.08
N LYS A 871 28.30 -3.84 -0.73
CA LYS A 871 29.39 -4.79 -0.41
C LYS A 871 29.84 -4.78 1.05
N ASP A 872 29.97 -3.60 1.64
CA ASP A 872 30.50 -3.39 3.00
C ASP A 872 29.39 -3.09 4.04
N THR A 873 28.16 -3.53 3.75
CA THR A 873 26.97 -3.36 4.62
C THR A 873 26.85 -4.54 5.60
N THR A 874 26.71 -4.28 6.91
CA THR A 874 26.65 -5.35 7.92
C THR A 874 25.29 -6.04 7.96
N TRP A 875 25.17 -7.23 8.56
CA TRP A 875 23.87 -7.94 8.60
C TRP A 875 22.79 -7.17 9.37
N GLU A 876 23.21 -6.36 10.35
CA GLU A 876 22.32 -5.47 11.09
C GLU A 876 21.86 -4.27 10.23
N ASP A 877 22.74 -3.75 9.38
CA ASP A 877 22.39 -2.71 8.41
C ASP A 877 21.46 -3.26 7.31
N VAL A 878 21.65 -4.51 6.88
CA VAL A 878 20.70 -5.19 5.97
C VAL A 878 19.32 -5.31 6.63
N LYS A 879 19.23 -5.80 7.87
CA LYS A 879 17.95 -5.90 8.60
C LYS A 879 17.24 -4.54 8.70
N LYS A 880 17.97 -3.49 9.10
CA LYS A 880 17.46 -2.10 9.12
C LYS A 880 17.04 -1.61 7.73
N GLY A 881 17.79 -1.94 6.68
CA GLY A 881 17.45 -1.62 5.30
C GLY A 881 16.10 -2.21 4.87
N PHE A 882 15.84 -3.47 5.25
CA PHE A 882 14.53 -4.10 5.02
C PHE A 882 13.41 -3.48 5.86
N ASP A 883 13.63 -3.19 7.15
CA ASP A 883 12.63 -2.52 8.00
C ASP A 883 12.38 -1.04 7.62
N LEU A 884 13.33 -0.37 6.95
CA LEU A 884 13.12 0.92 6.30
C LEU A 884 12.11 0.76 5.15
N VAL A 885 12.37 -0.15 4.20
CA VAL A 885 11.54 -0.34 3.00
C VAL A 885 10.15 -0.90 3.31
N LEU A 886 10.07 -1.93 4.15
CA LEU A 886 8.87 -2.77 4.31
C LEU A 886 7.98 -2.37 5.49
N ASP A 887 8.46 -1.52 6.41
CA ASP A 887 7.66 -1.09 7.57
C ASP A 887 7.70 0.42 7.82
N THR A 888 8.88 0.98 8.14
CA THR A 888 8.96 2.33 8.73
C THR A 888 8.92 3.47 7.72
N LYS A 889 9.27 3.23 6.44
CA LYS A 889 9.21 4.20 5.32
C LYS A 889 8.41 3.66 4.13
N LYS A 890 7.52 2.69 4.33
CA LYS A 890 6.70 2.07 3.28
C LYS A 890 5.77 3.03 2.54
N ASP A 891 5.55 4.24 3.07
CA ASP A 891 4.81 5.32 2.43
C ASP A 891 5.64 6.15 1.42
N TRP A 892 6.97 5.98 1.40
CA TRP A 892 7.87 6.69 0.50
C TRP A 892 7.81 6.14 -0.91
N ARG A 893 7.28 6.95 -1.84
CA ARG A 893 7.04 6.55 -3.24
C ARG A 893 8.27 5.96 -3.94
N VAL A 894 9.49 6.35 -3.56
CA VAL A 894 10.74 5.80 -4.11
C VAL A 894 10.87 4.28 -3.97
N PHE A 895 10.23 3.69 -2.94
CA PHE A 895 10.25 2.26 -2.66
C PHE A 895 9.03 1.49 -3.21
N ASN A 896 7.93 2.14 -3.59
CA ASN A 896 6.71 1.42 -3.96
C ASN A 896 6.70 0.80 -5.39
N GLY A 897 7.86 0.44 -5.94
CA GLY A 897 8.01 -0.21 -7.25
C GLY A 897 7.32 0.55 -8.40
N GLN A 898 6.82 -0.17 -9.41
CA GLN A 898 6.13 0.43 -10.56
C GLN A 898 4.67 0.85 -10.24
N PHE A 899 3.98 0.12 -9.36
CA PHE A 899 2.51 0.17 -9.26
C PHE A 899 1.94 1.33 -8.43
N GLY A 900 2.76 2.01 -7.63
CA GLY A 900 2.32 3.16 -6.83
C GLY A 900 1.86 2.77 -5.44
N ASP A 901 0.72 3.30 -4.98
CA ASP A 901 0.20 2.89 -3.67
C ASP A 901 0.00 1.37 -3.60
N GLN A 902 0.21 0.78 -2.42
CA GLN A 902 0.27 -0.67 -2.19
C GLN A 902 1.43 -1.42 -2.87
N GLY A 903 2.31 -0.74 -3.61
CA GLY A 903 3.52 -1.32 -4.18
C GLY A 903 4.68 -1.38 -3.18
N TYR A 904 5.67 -2.22 -3.48
CA TYR A 904 6.95 -2.37 -2.77
C TYR A 904 7.98 -2.97 -3.75
N PRO A 905 9.29 -3.05 -3.43
CA PRO A 905 10.28 -3.60 -4.34
C PRO A 905 10.15 -5.12 -4.40
N ILE A 906 9.77 -5.69 -5.55
CA ILE A 906 9.50 -7.15 -5.66
C ILE A 906 10.75 -8.00 -5.93
N LYS A 907 11.96 -7.44 -5.80
CA LYS A 907 13.23 -8.14 -6.06
C LYS A 907 14.25 -7.84 -4.96
N ILE A 908 15.12 -8.81 -4.68
CA ILE A 908 16.25 -8.69 -3.74
C ILE A 908 17.54 -9.04 -4.49
N ASP A 909 18.58 -8.25 -4.28
CA ASP A 909 19.91 -8.44 -4.88
C ASP A 909 21.00 -8.38 -3.80
N LEU A 910 21.36 -9.55 -3.28
CA LEU A 910 22.46 -9.73 -2.32
C LEU A 910 23.83 -9.89 -3.01
N SER A 911 23.93 -9.74 -4.33
CA SER A 911 25.12 -10.18 -5.10
C SER A 911 26.40 -9.40 -4.82
N GLU A 912 26.33 -8.21 -4.22
CA GLU A 912 27.50 -7.46 -3.76
C GLU A 912 27.95 -7.90 -2.36
N THR A 913 27.07 -8.54 -1.58
CA THR A 913 27.27 -8.89 -0.17
C THR A 913 27.93 -10.27 0.02
N GLN A 914 28.21 -10.63 1.27
CA GLN A 914 28.60 -12.01 1.66
C GLN A 914 27.42 -12.92 2.06
N PHE A 915 26.17 -12.44 1.98
CA PHE A 915 25.03 -13.11 2.59
C PHE A 915 24.34 -14.08 1.63
N THR A 916 24.37 -15.37 1.97
CA THR A 916 23.87 -16.46 1.12
C THR A 916 22.38 -16.76 1.28
N SER A 917 21.67 -16.09 2.19
CA SER A 917 20.22 -16.26 2.43
C SER A 917 19.62 -15.05 3.14
N LEU A 918 18.29 -15.03 3.38
CA LEU A 918 17.56 -13.95 4.08
C LEU A 918 17.32 -14.25 5.57
N LYS A 919 18.11 -15.17 6.16
CA LYS A 919 17.95 -15.66 7.54
C LYS A 919 17.89 -14.53 8.59
N GLU A 920 16.82 -14.52 9.37
CA GLU A 920 16.51 -13.49 10.40
C GLU A 920 16.13 -12.10 9.86
N ILE A 921 15.93 -11.92 8.55
CA ILE A 921 15.28 -10.70 8.03
C ILE A 921 13.78 -10.80 8.30
N ASN A 922 13.15 -9.68 8.71
CA ASN A 922 11.72 -9.61 8.87
C ASN A 922 11.05 -9.10 7.57
N LEU A 923 10.66 -10.02 6.69
CA LEU A 923 10.01 -9.68 5.42
C LEU A 923 8.57 -9.17 5.56
N ARG A 924 8.00 -9.11 6.78
CA ARG A 924 6.63 -8.58 7.04
C ARG A 924 5.54 -9.21 6.14
N LYS A 925 5.64 -10.51 5.84
CA LYS A 925 4.82 -11.29 4.87
C LYS A 925 4.97 -10.91 3.37
N HIS A 926 5.81 -9.94 3.01
CA HIS A 926 6.04 -9.60 1.59
C HIS A 926 6.65 -10.80 0.83
N LYS A 927 6.44 -10.82 -0.48
CA LYS A 927 6.88 -11.87 -1.41
C LYS A 927 7.78 -11.24 -2.48
N PHE A 928 8.84 -11.92 -2.91
CA PHE A 928 9.80 -11.35 -3.88
C PHE A 928 9.96 -12.25 -5.09
N ARG A 929 9.69 -11.74 -6.30
CA ARG A 929 9.76 -12.53 -7.53
C ARG A 929 11.18 -13.01 -7.85
N VAL A 930 12.20 -12.22 -7.50
CA VAL A 930 13.60 -12.58 -7.79
C VAL A 930 14.46 -12.36 -6.55
N ILE A 931 15.27 -13.37 -6.21
CA ILE A 931 16.42 -13.24 -5.31
C ILE A 931 17.68 -13.46 -6.14
N LYS A 932 18.63 -12.51 -6.08
CA LYS A 932 19.98 -12.67 -6.62
C LYS A 932 20.96 -12.86 -5.46
N LEU A 933 21.69 -13.97 -5.47
CA LEU A 933 22.60 -14.39 -4.40
C LEU A 933 24.07 -14.14 -4.79
N PRO A 934 24.99 -13.92 -3.83
CA PRO A 934 26.41 -13.77 -4.11
C PRO A 934 27.03 -15.11 -4.54
N SER A 935 27.91 -15.08 -5.53
CA SER A 935 28.68 -16.23 -6.02
C SER A 935 29.97 -15.78 -6.71
N SER A 936 30.87 -16.73 -7.01
CA SER A 936 32.09 -16.50 -7.77
C SER A 936 32.45 -17.78 -8.52
N GLY A 937 32.67 -17.69 -9.84
CA GLY A 937 32.89 -18.85 -10.69
C GLY A 937 31.67 -19.77 -10.78
N SER A 938 31.92 -21.04 -11.13
CA SER A 938 30.84 -22.00 -11.39
C SER A 938 30.06 -22.47 -10.16
N LYS A 939 30.48 -22.12 -8.93
CA LYS A 939 29.91 -22.63 -7.68
C LYS A 939 29.24 -21.56 -6.80
N PHE A 940 28.06 -21.89 -6.29
CA PHE A 940 27.45 -21.28 -5.09
C PHE A 940 27.52 -22.27 -3.91
N THR A 941 27.66 -21.78 -2.67
CA THR A 941 27.68 -22.64 -1.46
C THR A 941 26.74 -22.11 -0.39
N LEU A 942 25.91 -22.99 0.16
CA LEU A 942 24.99 -22.72 1.27
C LEU A 942 25.24 -23.75 2.38
N ASN A 943 25.27 -23.30 3.64
CA ASN A 943 25.25 -24.21 4.78
C ASN A 943 23.83 -24.78 4.95
N ILE A 944 23.71 -26.10 4.98
CA ILE A 944 22.41 -26.78 5.04
C ILE A 944 21.68 -26.55 6.37
N ALA A 945 22.39 -26.19 7.45
CA ALA A 945 21.79 -25.72 8.71
C ALA A 945 21.02 -24.39 8.60
N ASP A 946 21.27 -23.61 7.55
CA ASP A 946 20.58 -22.35 7.28
C ASP A 946 19.41 -22.52 6.29
N LEU A 947 19.30 -23.66 5.59
CA LEU A 947 18.28 -23.90 4.56
C LEU A 947 16.85 -23.68 5.09
N GLY A 948 16.48 -24.31 6.21
CA GLY A 948 15.16 -24.14 6.85
C GLY A 948 14.90 -22.77 7.49
N LYS A 949 15.85 -21.83 7.36
CA LYS A 949 15.75 -20.43 7.80
C LYS A 949 16.03 -19.45 6.65
N ALA A 950 16.25 -19.93 5.42
CA ALA A 950 16.77 -19.13 4.31
C ALA A 950 15.75 -18.11 3.75
N GLN A 951 14.45 -18.36 3.96
CA GLN A 951 13.30 -17.59 3.47
C GLN A 951 13.23 -17.46 1.93
N TYR A 952 13.86 -18.37 1.18
CA TYR A 952 13.64 -18.54 -0.26
C TYR A 952 12.15 -18.78 -0.56
N SER A 953 11.40 -19.40 0.35
CA SER A 953 9.93 -19.56 0.26
C SER A 953 9.15 -18.26 0.02
N THR A 954 9.76 -17.09 0.27
CA THR A 954 9.19 -15.79 -0.09
C THR A 954 8.96 -15.60 -1.60
N ILE A 955 9.64 -16.37 -2.47
CA ILE A 955 9.42 -16.29 -3.92
C ILE A 955 8.14 -17.00 -4.37
N LEU A 956 7.60 -17.90 -3.54
CA LEU A 956 6.42 -18.69 -3.85
C LEU A 956 5.15 -17.86 -3.60
N ALA A 957 4.66 -17.25 -4.67
CA ALA A 957 3.44 -16.44 -4.73
C ALA A 957 2.85 -16.42 -6.16
N ALA A 958 1.58 -16.01 -6.27
CA ALA A 958 0.86 -15.91 -7.54
C ALA A 958 1.29 -14.67 -8.35
N TRP A 959 2.45 -14.78 -9.01
CA TRP A 959 3.02 -13.72 -9.87
C TRP A 959 2.35 -13.62 -11.26
N GLY A 960 1.64 -14.67 -11.70
CA GLY A 960 0.95 -14.73 -13.00
C GLY A 960 1.73 -15.50 -14.08
N PRO A 961 1.10 -15.76 -15.25
CA PRO A 961 1.59 -16.76 -16.21
C PRO A 961 2.91 -16.39 -16.91
N THR A 962 3.22 -15.10 -17.01
CA THR A 962 4.43 -14.57 -17.67
C THR A 962 5.56 -14.26 -16.69
N GLU A 963 5.25 -14.00 -15.43
CA GLU A 963 6.21 -13.56 -14.41
C GLU A 963 6.58 -14.73 -13.50
N LYS A 964 7.69 -15.41 -13.80
CA LYS A 964 8.12 -16.58 -13.03
C LYS A 964 9.04 -16.21 -11.85
N PRO A 965 8.90 -16.87 -10.68
CA PRO A 965 9.82 -16.66 -9.56
C PRO A 965 11.19 -17.28 -9.84
N LYS A 966 12.27 -16.60 -9.46
CA LYS A 966 13.66 -16.99 -9.80
C LYS A 966 14.63 -16.82 -8.63
N ILE A 967 15.62 -17.71 -8.59
CA ILE A 967 16.86 -17.53 -7.85
C ILE A 967 18.01 -17.53 -8.86
N ILE A 968 18.76 -16.44 -8.87
CA ILE A 968 19.90 -16.20 -9.76
C ILE A 968 21.14 -15.84 -8.94
N PHE A 969 22.30 -15.79 -9.58
CA PHE A 969 23.60 -15.66 -8.92
C PHE A 969 24.37 -14.43 -9.40
N ALA A 970 25.43 -14.05 -8.67
CA ALA A 970 26.28 -12.90 -8.99
C ALA A 970 27.07 -13.14 -10.27
N ASP A 971 27.74 -14.28 -10.32
CA ASP A 971 28.45 -14.79 -11.47
C ASP A 971 27.48 -15.55 -12.39
N SER A 972 27.48 -15.21 -13.69
CA SER A 972 26.61 -15.87 -14.67
C SER A 972 27.06 -17.29 -15.02
N THR A 973 28.28 -17.68 -14.68
CA THR A 973 28.82 -19.04 -14.87
C THR A 973 28.41 -20.02 -13.77
N THR A 974 27.83 -19.51 -12.67
CA THR A 974 27.37 -20.35 -11.54
C THR A 974 26.32 -21.36 -11.99
N SER A 975 26.75 -22.63 -12.02
CA SER A 975 26.03 -23.78 -12.56
C SER A 975 25.91 -24.93 -11.54
N LYS A 976 26.64 -24.82 -10.42
CA LYS A 976 26.80 -25.84 -9.37
C LYS A 976 26.40 -25.22 -8.02
N ILE A 977 25.58 -25.91 -7.23
CA ILE A 977 25.23 -25.51 -5.85
C ILE A 977 25.77 -26.55 -4.86
N HIS A 978 26.57 -26.14 -3.88
CA HIS A 978 26.99 -26.98 -2.76
C HIS A 978 26.10 -26.72 -1.54
N LEU A 979 25.30 -27.72 -1.15
CA LEU A 979 24.60 -27.74 0.14
C LEU A 979 25.50 -28.44 1.16
N LYS A 980 26.31 -27.63 1.84
CA LYS A 980 27.37 -28.08 2.76
C LYS A 980 26.80 -28.43 4.14
N GLY A 981 27.20 -29.57 4.69
CA GLY A 981 26.82 -30.03 6.03
C GLY A 981 26.18 -31.43 6.06
N THR A 982 25.79 -31.84 7.26
CA THR A 982 25.33 -33.19 7.59
C THR A 982 23.82 -33.29 7.78
N LEU A 983 23.33 -34.53 7.97
CA LEU A 983 21.94 -34.82 8.33
C LEU A 983 21.49 -34.10 9.61
N LYS A 984 22.38 -33.98 10.61
CA LYS A 984 22.12 -33.25 11.86
C LYS A 984 21.98 -31.76 11.64
N ASP A 985 22.79 -31.20 10.74
CA ASP A 985 22.77 -29.78 10.40
C ASP A 985 21.44 -29.42 9.74
N LEU A 986 21.00 -30.22 8.75
CA LEU A 986 19.69 -30.11 8.11
C LEU A 986 18.54 -30.18 9.13
N LYS A 987 18.57 -31.14 10.07
CA LYS A 987 17.57 -31.25 11.15
C LYS A 987 17.52 -30.00 12.04
N SER A 988 18.68 -29.42 12.36
CA SER A 988 18.77 -28.16 13.12
C SER A 988 18.27 -26.92 12.35
N GLY A 989 18.07 -27.04 11.03
CA GLY A 989 17.60 -25.97 10.16
C GLY A 989 16.12 -25.62 10.34
N GLY A 990 15.28 -26.55 10.80
CA GLY A 990 13.83 -26.36 10.88
C GLY A 990 13.11 -26.75 9.58
N LYS A 991 12.12 -25.97 9.14
CA LYS A 991 11.23 -26.32 8.01
C LYS A 991 11.91 -26.15 6.63
N TRP A 992 12.81 -27.07 6.28
CA TRP A 992 13.64 -27.01 5.08
C TRP A 992 12.93 -27.40 3.77
N VAL A 993 11.80 -28.11 3.79
CA VAL A 993 11.09 -28.58 2.58
C VAL A 993 10.56 -27.42 1.70
N PRO A 994 9.81 -26.43 2.21
CA PRO A 994 9.36 -25.31 1.39
C PRO A 994 10.51 -24.40 0.90
N GLU A 995 11.62 -24.34 1.66
CA GLU A 995 12.82 -23.59 1.29
C GLU A 995 13.60 -24.29 0.17
N LEU A 996 13.68 -25.62 0.22
CA LEU A 996 14.22 -26.46 -0.87
C LEU A 996 13.32 -26.39 -2.11
N GLN A 997 12.00 -26.43 -1.95
CA GLN A 997 11.04 -26.28 -3.04
C GLN A 997 11.26 -24.95 -3.77
N ALA A 998 11.38 -23.86 -3.02
CA ALA A 998 11.67 -22.54 -3.56
C ALA A 998 13.03 -22.46 -4.27
N LEU A 999 14.08 -23.04 -3.68
CA LEU A 999 15.40 -23.13 -4.32
C LEU A 999 15.32 -23.85 -5.67
N LEU A 1000 14.70 -25.04 -5.70
CA LEU A 1000 14.58 -25.87 -6.90
C LEU A 1000 13.71 -25.22 -8.00
N ILE A 1001 12.60 -24.58 -7.64
CA ILE A 1001 11.78 -23.80 -8.59
C ILE A 1001 12.57 -22.59 -9.12
N GLY A 1002 13.21 -21.85 -8.22
CA GLY A 1002 13.91 -20.62 -8.52
C GLY A 1002 15.06 -20.81 -9.51
N ILE A 1003 15.90 -21.83 -9.30
CA ILE A 1003 17.05 -22.11 -10.18
C ILE A 1003 16.61 -22.72 -11.53
N LYS A 1004 15.53 -23.52 -11.54
CA LYS A 1004 14.93 -24.08 -12.77
C LYS A 1004 14.31 -23.00 -13.66
N ASN A 1005 13.71 -21.97 -13.07
CA ASN A 1005 13.20 -20.79 -13.79
C ASN A 1005 14.31 -19.79 -14.20
N ALA A 1006 15.50 -19.89 -13.59
CA ALA A 1006 16.69 -19.17 -14.05
C ALA A 1006 17.36 -19.89 -15.24
N GLY A 1007 17.54 -21.21 -15.15
CA GLY A 1007 18.06 -22.07 -16.22
C GLY A 1007 19.57 -22.34 -16.17
N ASN A 1008 20.33 -21.69 -15.27
CA ASN A 1008 21.80 -21.76 -15.26
C ASN A 1008 22.38 -22.95 -14.46
N VAL A 1009 21.63 -23.49 -13.48
CA VAL A 1009 22.13 -24.53 -12.55
C VAL A 1009 21.59 -25.91 -12.93
N ASP A 1010 22.50 -26.86 -13.14
CA ASP A 1010 22.18 -28.25 -13.49
C ASP A 1010 22.60 -29.27 -12.42
N THR A 1011 23.40 -28.86 -11.43
CA THR A 1011 24.06 -29.77 -10.47
C THR A 1011 24.01 -29.25 -9.03
N ILE A 1012 23.66 -30.13 -8.10
CA ILE A 1012 23.69 -29.93 -6.65
C ILE A 1012 24.68 -30.93 -6.02
N TYR A 1013 25.61 -30.45 -5.21
CA TYR A 1013 26.57 -31.25 -4.43
C TYR A 1013 26.18 -31.28 -2.95
N VAL A 1014 26.37 -32.43 -2.30
CA VAL A 1014 26.16 -32.62 -0.85
C VAL A 1014 27.29 -33.42 -0.21
N ASP A 1015 27.53 -33.20 1.09
CA ASP A 1015 28.65 -33.83 1.81
C ASP A 1015 28.39 -35.30 2.23
N SER A 1016 27.17 -35.84 2.05
CA SER A 1016 26.86 -37.24 2.40
C SER A 1016 25.68 -37.84 1.65
N GLU A 1017 25.70 -39.16 1.48
CA GLU A 1017 24.60 -39.95 0.91
C GLU A 1017 23.34 -39.95 1.81
N ASP A 1018 23.50 -39.78 3.12
CA ASP A 1018 22.37 -39.56 4.05
C ASP A 1018 21.58 -38.28 3.71
N VAL A 1019 22.29 -37.17 3.48
CA VAL A 1019 21.66 -35.90 3.06
C VAL A 1019 21.04 -36.05 1.66
N LYS A 1020 21.72 -36.70 0.72
CA LYS A 1020 21.16 -36.99 -0.62
C LYS A 1020 19.83 -37.77 -0.54
N ARG A 1021 19.78 -38.84 0.26
CA ARG A 1021 18.58 -39.65 0.46
C ARG A 1021 17.42 -38.84 1.04
N VAL A 1022 17.67 -37.99 2.04
CA VAL A 1022 16.63 -37.09 2.60
C VAL A 1022 16.13 -36.05 1.59
N LEU A 1023 17.03 -35.38 0.87
CA LEU A 1023 16.64 -34.35 -0.10
C LEU A 1023 15.86 -34.97 -1.27
N GLN A 1024 16.30 -36.11 -1.82
CA GLN A 1024 15.60 -36.81 -2.91
C GLN A 1024 14.31 -37.50 -2.47
N GLY A 1025 14.22 -37.94 -1.21
CA GLY A 1025 13.00 -38.51 -0.63
C GLY A 1025 11.94 -37.45 -0.29
N SER A 1026 12.28 -36.16 -0.32
CA SER A 1026 11.35 -35.07 -0.09
C SER A 1026 10.43 -34.81 -1.30
N SER A 1027 9.19 -34.45 -1.02
CA SER A 1027 8.23 -34.04 -2.06
C SER A 1027 8.69 -32.81 -2.85
N ALA A 1028 9.53 -31.95 -2.25
CA ALA A 1028 10.12 -30.78 -2.90
C ALA A 1028 11.04 -31.15 -4.07
N TRP A 1029 11.69 -32.32 -4.05
CA TRP A 1029 12.63 -32.72 -5.10
C TRP A 1029 11.97 -32.79 -6.49
N SER A 1030 10.68 -33.14 -6.54
CA SER A 1030 9.88 -33.23 -7.77
C SER A 1030 9.81 -31.92 -8.59
N TYR A 1031 10.03 -30.77 -7.95
CA TYR A 1031 10.00 -29.47 -8.61
C TYR A 1031 11.30 -29.14 -9.35
N GLY A 1032 12.41 -29.82 -9.03
CA GLY A 1032 13.73 -29.54 -9.58
C GLY A 1032 13.94 -29.95 -11.04
N SER A 1033 15.17 -29.69 -11.51
CA SER A 1033 15.73 -30.22 -12.75
C SER A 1033 17.23 -30.57 -12.63
N ALA A 1034 17.85 -30.26 -11.48
CA ALA A 1034 19.25 -30.49 -11.23
C ALA A 1034 19.54 -31.93 -10.78
N LYS A 1035 20.72 -32.45 -11.14
CA LYS A 1035 21.26 -33.71 -10.62
C LYS A 1035 21.81 -33.51 -9.21
N ILE A 1036 21.87 -34.56 -8.41
CA ILE A 1036 22.48 -34.52 -7.08
C ILE A 1036 23.66 -35.50 -6.96
N HIS A 1037 24.80 -34.97 -6.51
CA HIS A 1037 26.07 -35.68 -6.40
C HIS A 1037 26.57 -35.62 -4.95
N VAL A 1038 27.13 -36.73 -4.45
CA VAL A 1038 27.81 -36.76 -3.15
C VAL A 1038 29.29 -36.49 -3.37
N ILE A 1039 29.86 -35.63 -2.55
CA ILE A 1039 31.27 -35.24 -2.63
C ILE A 1039 32.13 -36.37 -2.08
N THR A 1040 32.99 -36.93 -2.93
CA THR A 1040 33.96 -37.97 -2.54
C THR A 1040 35.25 -37.36 -1.99
N GLU A 1041 36.10 -38.18 -1.37
CA GLU A 1041 37.48 -37.76 -1.06
C GLU A 1041 38.29 -37.51 -2.35
N GLU A 1042 37.95 -38.13 -3.48
CA GLU A 1042 38.63 -37.88 -4.76
C GLU A 1042 38.33 -36.47 -5.29
N ASP A 1043 37.09 -35.98 -5.13
CA ASP A 1043 36.70 -34.61 -5.49
C ASP A 1043 37.41 -33.56 -4.61
N LYS A 1044 37.58 -33.86 -3.31
CA LYS A 1044 38.33 -32.99 -2.39
C LYS A 1044 39.81 -32.91 -2.75
N ASN A 1045 40.43 -34.04 -3.13
CA ASN A 1045 41.86 -34.12 -3.41
C ASN A 1045 42.27 -33.60 -4.81
N LYS A 1046 41.32 -33.37 -5.73
CA LYS A 1046 41.58 -32.84 -7.08
C LYS A 1046 41.75 -31.31 -7.19
N GLY A 1047 41.78 -30.61 -6.04
CA GLY A 1047 41.84 -29.14 -5.97
C GLY A 1047 40.64 -28.52 -5.26
N GLY A 1048 39.61 -29.31 -4.97
CA GLY A 1048 38.36 -28.87 -4.35
C GLY A 1048 37.21 -28.76 -5.34
N LEU A 1049 36.08 -28.23 -4.87
CA LEU A 1049 34.82 -28.18 -5.63
C LEU A 1049 34.74 -27.03 -6.65
N ASP A 1050 35.88 -26.44 -7.01
CA ASP A 1050 36.01 -25.59 -8.19
C ASP A 1050 36.58 -26.46 -9.30
N PHE A 1051 35.69 -26.91 -10.18
CA PHE A 1051 36.03 -27.72 -11.36
C PHE A 1051 36.28 -26.82 -12.57
N ASP A 1052 37.00 -25.72 -12.36
CA ASP A 1052 37.28 -24.64 -13.33
C ASP A 1052 38.81 -24.43 -13.44
#